data_AF-A0A2K9P4J4-F1
#
_entry.id   AF-A0A2K9P4J4-F1
#
_cell.length_a   1.000
_cell.length_b   1.000
_cell.length_c   1.000
_cell.angle_alpha   90.00
_cell.angle_beta   90.00
_cell.angle_gamma   90.00
#
_symmetry.space_group_name_H-M   'P 1'
#
loop_
_entity.id
_entity.type
_entity.pdbx_description
1 polymer ?
#
loop_
_entity_poly.entity_id
_entity_poly.type
_entity_poly.pdbx_seq_one_letter_code
_entity_poly.pdbx_strand_id
1 'polypeptide(L)'
;MFVGKLKRRIVKSVLGLLAIICVVSVMAMSVTVSAEENLLAFPGAVGGGKYTTGARGDSNISVYHVTNLNKSGAGSFADAVSQSGRIIVFDVSGTIEISGTLKIKKSNLTILGQTAPGDGVTISGGDLLLDSGVENVIIRYLRVRPTDKNGGEPDGLGGRYNKNIIFDHCSLSWSVDELITLYAGSTEDTKNQTGRNITVQNIIASESLAMSSHVKGKHGYGGIIGGTNYTFYNNLMAHHDSRSPRLDRELGSTDIANNIIYNWGQTNSLYGAESYSIHNKTQTPSNVNIVSNYYMYGPSTKSNLRTRIFDVSNDAKVKPYSNFYVNGNYVFGSQLVTADNKKGLNNSSLATVLESPVDMGEYSVPYSTPEEAYDKILSDAGASLPKRDAIDARIVDDVKHQTGRIINNADEIAGLIPTEEIHRTFEIPEDWKAENNMGSASETDIVENGKYKGYTWIEAYVNDWTAKASKPANPEIVVMSPAIASVNKTVNGLTVNNGNWTVVEDTETVNYHAAATPVQGTEITKFELYDKNQLLKTYNSAEINDDISLEPGVHHLTSRAYNSNGEKTQSTTAIVYVVGTAEPGSFSYTQIGKNCSFNNLASATMDNNGVYTISGSGQITTNSSDKCAYMYKEVKGDFDIIVKVKEIPKFENKQVSGIMLRESLEPNSRMLMLADGWEKYGENVSVFVRNKAGSSSTRSYFKNASGSELVNGDKYDTGAAEYHLPKYLRMKRSGDKLTMSVSDSGIDFTDNPRQPMSFTIDGLSDTVYLGIANDSAQGTSVKEYYSMAKYSDISINGVSDVQSQESKVPFLDEEFDLNNWYGEYVFNDDKRSEPISGNSGYLLSTWSNANRNFTAQSKGIVTASFDFLEYGDNNKIGSAEFILRGTNADNELKEMIKVIAERDQTFKIGDKSIGDLVLDMDVWYNVSIELNFFTGKAKVSVYPYTEYDSAEGKYIISENGAEAETDFDKSYLLRGIRFVRNGGTMKYYDNVSVSAERNESYVKENNGKMDVFAMEDAKIYVAWYDKDGVLINVETYDITQNEEMEFDLPKLTNGVSEKAEVFLWNNNQEPLCEQLTVE
;
A
#
# COMPACT_ATOMS: atom_id res chain seq x y z
N MET A 1 -87.40 -15.53 14.16
CA MET A 1 -85.97 -15.75 13.90
C MET A 1 -85.77 -17.04 13.14
N PHE A 2 -85.11 -16.92 11.97
CA PHE A 2 -84.28 -17.90 11.26
C PHE A 2 -84.70 -19.37 11.25
N VAL A 3 -84.96 -19.91 10.05
CA VAL A 3 -84.04 -20.85 9.38
C VAL A 3 -84.43 -20.88 7.89
N GLY A 4 -83.51 -20.42 7.03
CA GLY A 4 -83.51 -20.76 5.62
C GLY A 4 -82.59 -21.95 5.40
N LYS A 5 -83.06 -22.96 4.66
CA LYS A 5 -82.24 -23.84 3.82
C LYS A 5 -83.17 -24.70 2.96
N LEU A 6 -82.82 -24.77 1.68
CA LEU A 6 -83.19 -25.84 0.76
C LEU A 6 -84.64 -25.85 0.23
N LYS A 7 -84.86 -25.25 -0.94
CA LYS A 7 -85.80 -25.75 -1.96
C LYS A 7 -85.67 -24.93 -3.24
N ARG A 8 -85.09 -25.52 -4.30
CA ARG A 8 -85.44 -25.35 -5.73
C ARG A 8 -84.43 -26.09 -6.61
N ARG A 9 -84.52 -27.42 -6.59
CA ARG A 9 -84.15 -28.27 -7.73
C ARG A 9 -85.41 -28.43 -8.60
N ILE A 10 -85.24 -28.42 -9.92
CA ILE A 10 -86.23 -28.83 -10.96
C ILE A 10 -87.07 -27.70 -11.62
N VAL A 11 -86.50 -26.53 -11.93
CA VAL A 11 -87.00 -25.66 -13.05
C VAL A 11 -85.85 -24.90 -13.76
N LYS A 12 -84.71 -25.54 -14.04
CA LYS A 12 -83.57 -24.90 -14.75
C LYS A 12 -82.97 -25.77 -15.86
N SER A 13 -83.77 -26.57 -16.55
CA SER A 13 -83.29 -27.49 -17.58
C SER A 13 -83.68 -27.12 -19.02
N VAL A 14 -84.18 -25.90 -19.28
CA VAL A 14 -84.61 -25.50 -20.65
C VAL A 14 -84.05 -24.15 -21.13
N LEU A 15 -83.25 -23.43 -20.33
CA LEU A 15 -82.57 -22.18 -20.76
C LEU A 15 -81.06 -22.35 -21.05
N GLY A 16 -80.52 -23.58 -20.98
CA GLY A 16 -79.09 -23.86 -21.07
C GLY A 16 -78.52 -24.07 -22.48
N LEU A 17 -79.34 -24.08 -23.54
CA LEU A 17 -78.88 -24.51 -24.88
C LEU A 17 -78.78 -23.40 -25.94
N LEU A 18 -79.22 -22.16 -25.66
CA LEU A 18 -79.14 -21.04 -26.61
C LEU A 18 -78.10 -19.96 -26.24
N ALA A 19 -77.44 -20.07 -25.07
CA ALA A 19 -76.34 -19.18 -24.67
C ALA A 19 -74.95 -19.69 -25.11
N ILE A 20 -74.85 -20.93 -25.63
CA ILE A 20 -73.58 -21.57 -25.99
C ILE A 20 -73.13 -21.25 -27.44
N ILE A 21 -73.99 -20.65 -28.27
CA ILE A 21 -73.66 -20.35 -29.69
C ILE A 21 -73.21 -18.89 -29.93
N CYS A 22 -73.41 -17.96 -28.98
CA CYS A 22 -72.88 -16.58 -29.10
C CYS A 22 -71.56 -16.32 -28.35
N VAL A 23 -71.03 -17.29 -27.60
CA VAL A 23 -69.74 -17.13 -26.89
C VAL A 23 -68.57 -17.79 -27.65
N VAL A 24 -68.83 -18.51 -28.74
CA VAL A 24 -67.79 -19.20 -29.55
C VAL A 24 -67.33 -18.39 -30.78
N SER A 25 -67.89 -17.20 -31.04
CA SER A 25 -67.48 -16.33 -32.17
C SER A 25 -66.65 -15.10 -31.78
N VAL A 26 -66.11 -15.03 -30.56
CA VAL A 26 -65.06 -14.06 -30.17
C VAL A 26 -63.77 -14.82 -29.84
N MET A 27 -63.37 -15.69 -30.75
CA MET A 27 -62.11 -16.44 -30.68
C MET A 27 -61.45 -16.40 -32.06
N ALA A 28 -60.87 -15.23 -32.40
CA ALA A 28 -59.82 -15.05 -33.40
C ALA A 28 -59.35 -13.57 -33.44
N MET A 29 -58.93 -13.04 -32.30
CA MET A 29 -57.83 -12.07 -32.33
C MET A 29 -56.68 -12.76 -31.63
N SER A 30 -55.85 -13.43 -32.43
CA SER A 30 -54.51 -13.79 -32.02
C SER A 30 -53.78 -12.46 -31.77
N VAL A 31 -53.84 -11.96 -30.53
CA VAL A 31 -52.82 -11.06 -30.05
C VAL A 31 -51.59 -11.93 -29.96
N THR A 32 -50.81 -11.95 -31.04
CA THR A 32 -49.38 -12.25 -30.93
C THR A 32 -48.82 -11.15 -30.04
N VAL A 33 -48.84 -11.38 -28.73
CA VAL A 33 -47.86 -10.76 -27.85
C VAL A 33 -46.55 -11.33 -28.35
N SER A 34 -45.90 -10.61 -29.26
CA SER A 34 -44.48 -10.80 -29.48
C SER A 34 -43.86 -10.64 -28.11
N ALA A 35 -43.32 -11.72 -27.55
CA ALA A 35 -42.37 -11.57 -26.47
C ALA A 35 -41.26 -10.68 -27.04
N GLU A 36 -41.18 -9.43 -26.57
CA GLU A 36 -39.96 -8.66 -26.78
C GLU A 36 -38.85 -9.45 -26.10
N GLU A 37 -37.94 -10.00 -26.91
CA GLU A 37 -36.73 -10.62 -26.41
C GLU A 37 -35.97 -9.55 -25.61
N ASN A 38 -35.78 -9.77 -24.31
CA ASN A 38 -35.07 -8.81 -23.45
C ASN A 38 -33.65 -8.58 -24.04
N LEU A 39 -33.33 -7.33 -24.37
CA LEU A 39 -32.04 -6.98 -24.97
C LEU A 39 -30.89 -7.19 -23.99
N LEU A 40 -29.82 -7.87 -24.43
CA LEU A 40 -28.63 -8.09 -23.60
C LEU A 40 -27.91 -6.78 -23.26
N ALA A 41 -27.20 -6.73 -22.14
CA ALA A 41 -26.38 -5.60 -21.71
C ALA A 41 -25.43 -5.14 -22.83
N PHE A 42 -24.80 -6.12 -23.48
CA PHE A 42 -24.02 -6.04 -24.71
C PHE A 42 -23.94 -7.47 -25.30
N PRO A 43 -23.60 -7.65 -26.59
CA PRO A 43 -23.36 -8.97 -27.16
C PRO A 43 -22.31 -9.75 -26.36
N GLY A 44 -22.67 -10.94 -25.85
CA GLY A 44 -21.81 -11.77 -25.00
C GLY A 44 -22.01 -11.60 -23.49
N ALA A 45 -22.92 -10.72 -23.04
CA ALA A 45 -23.33 -10.68 -21.65
C ALA A 45 -24.14 -11.94 -21.27
N VAL A 46 -23.76 -12.59 -20.17
CA VAL A 46 -24.43 -13.79 -19.67
C VAL A 46 -24.81 -13.66 -18.20
N GLY A 47 -25.56 -14.64 -17.66
CA GLY A 47 -25.82 -14.73 -16.22
C GLY A 47 -26.86 -13.74 -15.69
N GLY A 48 -26.81 -13.50 -14.38
CA GLY A 48 -27.75 -12.63 -13.66
C GLY A 48 -27.83 -11.19 -14.17
N GLY A 49 -26.68 -10.60 -14.52
CA GLY A 49 -26.57 -9.22 -14.98
C GLY A 49 -26.82 -9.02 -16.49
N LYS A 50 -27.15 -10.07 -17.24
CA LYS A 50 -27.17 -10.02 -18.72
C LYS A 50 -28.18 -9.07 -19.33
N TYR A 51 -29.22 -8.67 -18.60
CA TYR A 51 -30.23 -7.69 -19.05
C TYR A 51 -30.06 -6.31 -18.41
N THR A 52 -28.92 -6.05 -17.77
CA THR A 52 -28.58 -4.71 -17.28
C THR A 52 -28.57 -3.74 -18.45
N THR A 53 -29.35 -2.67 -18.37
CA THR A 53 -29.48 -1.70 -19.46
C THR A 53 -28.47 -0.57 -19.33
N GLY A 54 -27.89 -0.32 -18.15
CA GLY A 54 -26.98 0.80 -17.95
C GLY A 54 -27.65 2.13 -18.27
N ALA A 55 -26.91 3.03 -18.92
CA ALA A 55 -27.40 4.37 -19.25
C ALA A 55 -28.62 4.39 -20.18
N ARG A 56 -28.75 3.43 -21.11
CA ARG A 56 -29.91 3.35 -22.02
C ARG A 56 -31.23 2.98 -21.34
N GLY A 57 -31.18 2.61 -20.06
CA GLY A 57 -32.37 2.46 -19.22
C GLY A 57 -32.89 3.79 -18.65
N ASP A 58 -32.14 4.88 -18.79
CA ASP A 58 -32.53 6.22 -18.32
C ASP A 58 -33.29 6.99 -19.42
N SER A 59 -34.16 7.92 -19.02
CA SER A 59 -34.89 8.75 -19.97
C SER A 59 -34.07 9.92 -20.50
N ASN A 60 -32.96 10.29 -19.83
CA ASN A 60 -32.07 11.38 -20.22
C ASN A 60 -30.66 10.83 -20.47
N ILE A 61 -30.49 10.18 -21.62
CA ILE A 61 -29.20 9.59 -22.01
C ILE A 61 -28.26 10.68 -22.50
N SER A 62 -27.01 10.66 -22.04
CA SER A 62 -25.93 11.52 -22.54
C SER A 62 -24.63 10.73 -22.65
N VAL A 63 -23.77 11.12 -23.60
CA VAL A 63 -22.38 10.67 -23.66
C VAL A 63 -21.53 11.65 -22.86
N TYR A 64 -20.68 11.14 -21.97
CA TYR A 64 -19.74 11.92 -21.19
C TYR A 64 -18.31 11.48 -21.48
N HIS A 65 -17.44 12.44 -21.82
CA HIS A 65 -16.05 12.20 -22.13
C HIS A 65 -15.17 12.50 -20.92
N VAL A 66 -14.45 11.48 -20.44
CA VAL A 66 -13.33 11.67 -19.51
C VAL A 66 -12.14 12.19 -20.32
N THR A 67 -11.72 13.41 -20.05
CA THR A 67 -10.72 14.16 -20.83
C THR A 67 -9.46 14.48 -20.03
N ASN A 68 -9.42 14.15 -18.75
CA ASN A 68 -8.24 14.33 -17.90
C ASN A 68 -8.16 13.23 -16.83
N LEU A 69 -6.95 13.06 -16.28
CA LEU A 69 -6.66 12.08 -15.23
C LEU A 69 -6.83 12.65 -13.81
N ASN A 70 -7.40 13.85 -13.67
CA ASN A 70 -7.56 14.49 -12.37
C ASN A 70 -8.48 13.67 -11.47
N LYS A 71 -8.20 13.68 -10.17
CA LYS A 71 -9.03 13.00 -9.14
C LYS A 71 -10.48 13.46 -9.11
N SER A 72 -10.76 14.70 -9.52
CA SER A 72 -12.08 15.32 -9.52
C SER A 72 -12.15 16.54 -10.44
N GLY A 73 -13.34 17.13 -10.58
CA GLY A 73 -13.57 18.30 -11.43
C GLY A 73 -14.08 17.93 -12.84
N ALA A 74 -14.45 18.94 -13.62
CA ALA A 74 -14.97 18.73 -14.97
C ALA A 74 -13.98 17.95 -15.84
N GLY A 75 -14.49 17.00 -16.63
CA GLY A 75 -13.70 16.12 -17.49
C GLY A 75 -13.03 14.94 -16.75
N SER A 76 -13.11 14.86 -15.42
CA SER A 76 -12.58 13.71 -14.66
C SER A 76 -13.52 12.52 -14.67
N PHE A 77 -13.00 11.33 -14.36
CA PHE A 77 -13.83 10.13 -14.13
C PHE A 77 -14.80 10.31 -12.96
N ALA A 78 -14.39 11.01 -11.90
CA ALA A 78 -15.26 11.30 -10.75
C ALA A 78 -16.44 12.20 -11.12
N ASP A 79 -16.25 13.18 -12.01
CA ASP A 79 -17.38 13.94 -12.56
C ASP A 79 -18.22 13.05 -13.49
N ALA A 80 -17.60 12.22 -14.35
CA ALA A 80 -18.33 11.35 -15.26
C ALA A 80 -19.38 10.49 -14.54
N VAL A 81 -19.02 9.87 -13.41
CA VAL A 81 -19.92 9.02 -12.60
C VAL A 81 -20.86 9.79 -11.64
N SER A 82 -20.85 11.12 -11.67
CA SER A 82 -21.61 11.97 -10.73
C SER A 82 -23.09 12.13 -11.06
N GLN A 83 -23.51 11.75 -12.29
CA GLN A 83 -24.90 11.86 -12.76
C GLN A 83 -25.39 10.55 -13.40
N SER A 84 -26.70 10.30 -13.32
CA SER A 84 -27.38 9.16 -13.96
C SER A 84 -27.46 9.34 -15.48
N GLY A 85 -27.74 8.26 -16.21
CA GLY A 85 -28.02 8.31 -17.66
C GLY A 85 -26.79 8.58 -18.52
N ARG A 86 -25.58 8.31 -18.01
CA ARG A 86 -24.33 8.59 -18.72
C ARG A 86 -23.69 7.35 -19.31
N ILE A 87 -23.44 7.41 -20.62
CA ILE A 87 -22.50 6.54 -21.31
C ILE A 87 -21.14 7.22 -21.21
N ILE A 88 -20.22 6.63 -20.47
CA ILE A 88 -18.91 7.20 -20.14
C ILE A 88 -17.86 6.60 -21.05
N VAL A 89 -17.21 7.47 -21.83
CA VAL A 89 -16.09 7.15 -22.72
C VAL A 89 -14.85 7.92 -22.30
N PHE A 90 -13.68 7.45 -22.72
CA PHE A 90 -12.38 7.98 -22.30
C PHE A 90 -11.64 8.55 -23.51
N ASP A 91 -11.36 9.85 -23.45
CA ASP A 91 -10.51 10.56 -24.41
C ASP A 91 -9.05 10.60 -23.96
N VAL A 92 -8.75 10.08 -22.77
CA VAL A 92 -7.41 10.08 -22.16
C VAL A 92 -7.05 8.68 -21.67
N SER A 93 -5.77 8.35 -21.70
CA SER A 93 -5.20 7.12 -21.13
C SER A 93 -4.16 7.47 -20.06
N GLY A 94 -3.87 6.53 -19.17
CA GLY A 94 -2.96 6.74 -18.06
C GLY A 94 -3.57 6.32 -16.72
N THR A 95 -2.97 6.81 -15.64
CA THR A 95 -3.39 6.49 -14.27
C THR A 95 -4.16 7.65 -13.64
N ILE A 96 -5.40 7.39 -13.23
CA ILE A 96 -6.20 8.27 -12.40
C ILE A 96 -5.86 7.98 -10.94
N GLU A 97 -5.11 8.87 -10.32
CA GLU A 97 -4.69 8.76 -8.93
C GLU A 97 -5.76 9.33 -7.98
N ILE A 98 -6.25 8.48 -7.08
CA ILE A 98 -7.23 8.85 -6.05
C ILE A 98 -6.67 8.59 -4.65
N SER A 99 -7.02 9.44 -3.69
CA SER A 99 -6.68 9.26 -2.27
C SER A 99 -7.91 8.69 -1.54
N GLY A 100 -7.94 7.36 -1.36
CA GLY A 100 -9.07 6.65 -0.72
C GLY A 100 -10.22 6.31 -1.69
N THR A 101 -11.42 6.09 -1.14
CA THR A 101 -12.54 5.51 -1.91
C THR A 101 -13.24 6.50 -2.85
N LEU A 102 -13.24 6.20 -4.15
CA LEU A 102 -14.15 6.81 -5.11
C LEU A 102 -15.48 6.04 -5.13
N LYS A 103 -16.54 6.66 -4.59
CA LYS A 103 -17.89 6.07 -4.57
C LYS A 103 -18.73 6.51 -5.77
N ILE A 104 -19.17 5.55 -6.59
CA ILE A 104 -20.20 5.74 -7.62
C ILE A 104 -21.56 5.73 -6.93
N LYS A 105 -22.22 6.90 -6.87
CA LYS A 105 -23.49 7.10 -6.13
C LYS A 105 -24.73 7.10 -7.03
N LYS A 106 -24.57 6.94 -8.34
CA LYS A 106 -25.64 7.06 -9.32
C LYS A 106 -25.86 5.75 -10.06
N SER A 107 -27.14 5.47 -10.32
CA SER A 107 -27.62 4.35 -11.12
C SER A 107 -27.59 4.70 -12.62
N ASN A 108 -27.92 3.73 -13.47
CA ASN A 108 -28.04 3.88 -14.92
C ASN A 108 -26.76 4.43 -15.57
N LEU A 109 -25.66 3.72 -15.38
CA LEU A 109 -24.35 4.08 -15.93
C LEU A 109 -23.83 2.99 -16.86
N THR A 110 -23.21 3.40 -17.97
CA THR A 110 -22.46 2.51 -18.86
C THR A 110 -21.03 3.04 -18.97
N ILE A 111 -20.06 2.35 -18.37
CA ILE A 111 -18.65 2.75 -18.33
C ILE A 111 -17.85 1.88 -19.31
N LEU A 112 -17.26 2.51 -20.33
CA LEU A 112 -16.62 1.85 -21.46
C LEU A 112 -15.10 2.12 -21.48
N GLY A 113 -14.35 1.48 -20.59
CA GLY A 113 -12.90 1.64 -20.46
C GLY A 113 -12.11 1.32 -21.73
N GLN A 114 -12.64 0.44 -22.59
CA GLN A 114 -12.02 0.08 -23.86
C GLN A 114 -11.94 1.26 -24.84
N THR A 115 -12.67 2.34 -24.61
CA THR A 115 -12.63 3.55 -25.45
C THR A 115 -11.38 4.41 -25.24
N ALA A 116 -10.65 4.21 -24.14
CA ALA A 116 -9.42 4.93 -23.86
C ALA A 116 -8.37 4.69 -24.98
N PRO A 117 -7.54 5.70 -25.32
CA PRO A 117 -6.40 5.50 -26.22
C PRO A 117 -5.24 4.74 -25.53
N GLY A 118 -4.12 4.59 -26.25
CA GLY A 118 -2.86 4.13 -25.65
C GLY A 118 -2.94 2.77 -24.97
N ASP A 119 -2.49 2.71 -23.72
CA ASP A 119 -2.52 1.51 -22.87
C ASP A 119 -3.83 1.37 -22.07
N GLY A 120 -4.77 2.31 -22.22
CA GLY A 120 -6.02 2.36 -21.46
C GLY A 120 -5.94 3.15 -20.17
N VAL A 121 -6.95 2.99 -19.30
CA VAL A 121 -7.07 3.74 -18.04
C VAL A 121 -6.92 2.81 -16.83
N THR A 122 -6.18 3.28 -15.83
CA THR A 122 -6.04 2.61 -14.52
C THR A 122 -6.44 3.56 -13.41
N ILE A 123 -7.24 3.09 -12.46
CA ILE A 123 -7.50 3.82 -11.20
C ILE A 123 -6.55 3.27 -10.15
N SER A 124 -5.80 4.14 -9.47
CA SER A 124 -4.82 3.76 -8.44
C SER A 124 -4.85 4.68 -7.23
N GLY A 125 -4.18 4.27 -6.15
CA GLY A 125 -4.15 4.98 -4.86
C GLY A 125 -5.36 4.76 -3.95
N GLY A 126 -6.44 4.17 -4.44
CA GLY A 126 -7.65 3.89 -3.68
C GLY A 126 -8.63 2.97 -4.41
N ASP A 127 -9.76 2.68 -3.75
CA ASP A 127 -10.76 1.71 -4.19
C ASP A 127 -11.93 2.35 -4.95
N LEU A 128 -12.54 1.59 -5.88
CA LEU A 128 -13.69 2.02 -6.68
C LEU A 128 -14.94 1.23 -6.25
N LEU A 129 -15.87 1.88 -5.55
CA LEU A 129 -17.05 1.20 -5.00
C LEU A 129 -18.36 1.78 -5.53
N LEU A 130 -19.30 0.92 -5.88
CA LEU A 130 -20.72 1.27 -6.01
C LEU A 130 -21.28 1.54 -4.62
N ASP A 131 -21.98 2.66 -4.46
CA ASP A 131 -22.67 2.95 -3.19
C ASP A 131 -23.80 1.95 -2.94
N SER A 132 -24.19 1.80 -1.68
CA SER A 132 -25.17 0.77 -1.29
C SER A 132 -26.51 0.98 -2.00
N GLY A 133 -26.99 -0.06 -2.69
CA GLY A 133 -28.28 -0.02 -3.41
C GLY A 133 -28.24 0.65 -4.79
N VAL A 134 -27.08 1.13 -5.26
CA VAL A 134 -26.92 1.56 -6.67
C VAL A 134 -27.29 0.40 -7.59
N GLU A 135 -28.02 0.70 -8.67
CA GLU A 135 -28.51 -0.31 -9.60
C GLU A 135 -28.27 0.09 -11.07
N ASN A 136 -28.35 -0.91 -11.95
CA ASN A 136 -28.29 -0.74 -13.39
C ASN A 136 -26.97 -0.12 -13.88
N VAL A 137 -25.87 -0.80 -13.61
CA VAL A 137 -24.51 -0.33 -13.97
C VAL A 137 -23.77 -1.38 -14.78
N ILE A 138 -23.22 -0.95 -15.91
CA ILE A 138 -22.32 -1.71 -16.78
C ILE A 138 -20.92 -1.12 -16.64
N ILE A 139 -19.92 -1.93 -16.27
CA ILE A 139 -18.50 -1.53 -16.26
C ILE A 139 -17.70 -2.51 -17.12
N ARG A 140 -16.96 -1.99 -18.10
CA ARG A 140 -16.12 -2.83 -18.97
C ARG A 140 -14.71 -2.27 -19.14
N TYR A 141 -13.71 -3.16 -19.24
CA TYR A 141 -12.34 -2.81 -19.62
C TYR A 141 -11.65 -1.73 -18.76
N LEU A 142 -11.99 -1.67 -17.47
CA LEU A 142 -11.36 -0.78 -16.50
C LEU A 142 -10.29 -1.53 -15.69
N ARG A 143 -9.22 -0.84 -15.30
CA ARG A 143 -8.25 -1.35 -14.33
C ARG A 143 -8.38 -0.64 -12.99
N VAL A 144 -8.38 -1.40 -11.89
CA VAL A 144 -8.40 -0.85 -10.53
C VAL A 144 -7.26 -1.48 -9.73
N ARG A 145 -6.31 -0.66 -9.32
CA ARG A 145 -5.09 -1.07 -8.61
C ARG A 145 -4.82 -0.13 -7.43
N PRO A 146 -5.52 -0.31 -6.30
CA PRO A 146 -5.46 0.62 -5.17
C PRO A 146 -4.05 0.85 -4.65
N THR A 147 -3.22 -0.21 -4.60
CA THR A 147 -1.91 -0.23 -3.94
C THR A 147 -2.02 0.05 -2.43
N ASP A 148 -0.90 -0.07 -1.73
CA ASP A 148 -0.79 0.24 -0.31
C ASP A 148 -0.09 1.58 -0.01
N LYS A 149 0.24 2.36 -1.05
CA LYS A 149 1.00 3.62 -0.90
C LYS A 149 0.29 4.71 -0.07
N ASN A 150 -1.05 4.69 -0.02
CA ASN A 150 -1.85 5.65 0.74
C ASN A 150 -2.31 5.11 2.10
N GLY A 151 -1.82 3.93 2.52
CA GLY A 151 -2.24 3.24 3.73
C GLY A 151 -3.71 2.80 3.71
N GLY A 152 -4.25 2.50 4.89
CA GLY A 152 -5.63 2.03 5.05
C GLY A 152 -5.84 0.58 4.60
N GLU A 153 -7.10 0.21 4.37
CA GLU A 153 -7.50 -1.13 3.95
C GLU A 153 -8.34 -1.08 2.66
N PRO A 154 -7.84 -0.47 1.57
CA PRO A 154 -8.63 -0.35 0.35
C PRO A 154 -8.99 -1.73 -0.22
N ASP A 155 -10.26 -1.87 -0.60
CA ASP A 155 -10.74 -2.91 -1.51
C ASP A 155 -10.26 -2.63 -2.94
N GLY A 156 -10.61 -3.47 -3.92
CA GLY A 156 -10.45 -3.17 -5.34
C GLY A 156 -11.70 -2.53 -5.94
N LEU A 157 -12.49 -3.36 -6.63
CA LEU A 157 -13.75 -2.97 -7.28
C LEU A 157 -14.93 -3.69 -6.61
N GLY A 158 -15.97 -2.96 -6.23
CA GLY A 158 -17.04 -3.59 -5.46
C GLY A 158 -18.27 -2.75 -5.16
N GLY A 159 -19.04 -3.21 -4.18
CA GLY A 159 -20.33 -2.68 -3.78
C GLY A 159 -21.12 -3.68 -2.92
N ARG A 160 -22.26 -3.24 -2.39
CA ARG A 160 -23.17 -4.08 -1.59
C ARG A 160 -24.63 -3.68 -1.81
N TYR A 161 -25.52 -4.66 -1.72
CA TYR A 161 -26.96 -4.48 -1.96
C TYR A 161 -27.30 -4.00 -3.38
N ASN A 162 -26.36 -4.12 -4.33
CA ASN A 162 -26.54 -3.62 -5.69
C ASN A 162 -27.38 -4.58 -6.53
N LYS A 163 -28.01 -4.05 -7.58
CA LYS A 163 -28.90 -4.82 -8.45
C LYS A 163 -28.69 -4.48 -9.92
N ASN A 164 -28.86 -5.47 -10.81
CA ASN A 164 -28.68 -5.29 -12.25
C ASN A 164 -27.28 -4.71 -12.53
N ILE A 165 -26.25 -5.49 -12.19
CA ILE A 165 -24.85 -5.09 -12.32
C ILE A 165 -24.15 -6.06 -13.26
N ILE A 166 -23.33 -5.53 -14.16
CA ILE A 166 -22.39 -6.36 -14.91
C ILE A 166 -20.99 -5.73 -14.95
N PHE A 167 -20.02 -6.49 -14.47
CA PHE A 167 -18.59 -6.21 -14.65
C PHE A 167 -18.05 -7.19 -15.68
N ASP A 168 -17.47 -6.69 -16.76
CA ASP A 168 -16.95 -7.50 -17.88
C ASP A 168 -15.57 -7.04 -18.30
N HIS A 169 -14.59 -7.94 -18.41
CA HIS A 169 -13.23 -7.59 -18.85
C HIS A 169 -12.55 -6.50 -17.98
N CYS A 170 -12.79 -6.48 -16.67
CA CYS A 170 -12.01 -5.61 -15.77
C CYS A 170 -10.74 -6.32 -15.29
N SER A 171 -9.70 -5.54 -14.97
CA SER A 171 -8.48 -6.05 -14.34
C SER A 171 -8.26 -5.43 -12.97
N LEU A 172 -8.02 -6.26 -11.98
CA LEU A 172 -7.92 -5.85 -10.58
C LEU A 172 -6.62 -6.41 -10.00
N SER A 173 -5.86 -5.57 -9.29
CA SER A 173 -4.70 -6.03 -8.50
C SER A 173 -4.44 -5.17 -7.26
N TRP A 174 -3.69 -5.71 -6.29
CA TRP A 174 -3.08 -4.92 -5.20
C TRP A 174 -4.07 -4.20 -4.26
N SER A 175 -5.14 -4.89 -3.86
CA SER A 175 -5.97 -4.47 -2.72
C SER A 175 -5.35 -4.94 -1.40
N VAL A 176 -5.70 -4.25 -0.31
CA VAL A 176 -5.26 -4.59 1.05
C VAL A 176 -6.29 -5.45 1.79
N ASP A 177 -7.59 -5.20 1.63
CA ASP A 177 -8.65 -6.08 2.18
C ASP A 177 -9.12 -7.07 1.10
N GLU A 178 -10.03 -6.67 0.20
CA GLU A 178 -10.61 -7.58 -0.80
C GLU A 178 -10.62 -6.99 -2.22
N LEU A 179 -10.25 -7.79 -3.22
CA LEU A 179 -10.01 -7.27 -4.58
C LEU A 179 -11.27 -7.10 -5.43
N ILE A 180 -12.22 -8.03 -5.34
CA ILE A 180 -13.51 -7.97 -6.03
C ILE A 180 -14.66 -8.27 -5.07
N THR A 181 -15.48 -7.26 -4.77
CA THR A 181 -16.47 -7.33 -3.69
C THR A 181 -17.87 -6.90 -4.10
N LEU A 182 -18.67 -7.78 -4.69
CA LEU A 182 -20.11 -7.54 -4.86
C LEU A 182 -20.90 -8.36 -3.84
N TYR A 183 -21.07 -7.77 -2.66
CA TYR A 183 -21.76 -8.38 -1.54
C TYR A 183 -23.28 -8.44 -1.77
N ALA A 184 -23.89 -9.55 -1.33
CA ALA A 184 -25.34 -9.65 -1.24
C ALA A 184 -25.88 -8.61 -0.25
N GLY A 185 -25.14 -8.42 0.85
CA GLY A 185 -25.58 -7.68 2.00
C GLY A 185 -26.47 -8.53 2.92
N SER A 186 -26.89 -7.98 4.06
CA SER A 186 -27.64 -8.73 5.07
C SER A 186 -29.12 -8.82 4.74
N THR A 187 -29.72 -10.01 4.89
CA THR A 187 -31.19 -10.18 4.85
C THR A 187 -31.89 -9.55 6.06
N GLU A 188 -31.13 -9.16 7.10
CA GLU A 188 -31.64 -8.40 8.24
C GLU A 188 -31.86 -6.92 7.93
N ASP A 189 -31.31 -6.43 6.80
CA ASP A 189 -31.43 -5.03 6.42
C ASP A 189 -32.87 -4.71 5.98
N THR A 190 -33.44 -3.65 6.56
CA THR A 190 -34.82 -3.22 6.27
C THR A 190 -34.90 -2.08 5.26
N LYS A 191 -33.75 -1.49 4.90
CA LYS A 191 -33.65 -0.37 3.95
C LYS A 191 -33.36 -0.87 2.55
N ASN A 192 -32.43 -1.79 2.41
CA ASN A 192 -31.99 -2.34 1.14
C ASN A 192 -32.36 -3.80 1.01
N GLN A 193 -32.77 -4.20 -0.18
CA GLN A 193 -32.91 -5.61 -0.49
C GLN A 193 -31.55 -6.22 -0.80
N THR A 194 -31.39 -7.52 -0.56
CA THR A 194 -30.17 -8.23 -0.93
C THR A 194 -29.90 -8.13 -2.43
N GLY A 195 -28.61 -8.02 -2.76
CA GLY A 195 -28.13 -7.84 -4.12
C GLY A 195 -28.62 -8.93 -5.06
N ARG A 196 -28.94 -8.56 -6.31
CA ARG A 196 -29.56 -9.48 -7.27
C ARG A 196 -29.34 -9.11 -8.73
N ASN A 197 -29.41 -10.12 -9.60
CA ASN A 197 -29.19 -9.98 -11.04
C ASN A 197 -27.81 -9.37 -11.31
N ILE A 198 -26.78 -10.11 -10.93
CA ILE A 198 -25.39 -9.64 -10.98
C ILE A 198 -24.56 -10.64 -11.80
N THR A 199 -23.72 -10.13 -12.69
CA THR A 199 -22.69 -10.92 -13.37
C THR A 199 -21.32 -10.26 -13.19
N VAL A 200 -20.33 -11.05 -12.82
CA VAL A 200 -18.90 -10.71 -12.98
C VAL A 200 -18.32 -11.72 -13.95
N GLN A 201 -17.88 -11.24 -15.12
CA GLN A 201 -17.40 -12.11 -16.19
C GLN A 201 -16.10 -11.64 -16.85
N ASN A 202 -15.31 -12.60 -17.33
CA ASN A 202 -14.08 -12.35 -18.09
C ASN A 202 -13.10 -11.40 -17.37
N ILE A 203 -13.10 -11.34 -16.03
CA ILE A 203 -12.16 -10.47 -15.30
C ILE A 203 -10.84 -11.18 -15.01
N ILE A 204 -9.78 -10.40 -14.79
CA ILE A 204 -8.58 -10.84 -14.06
C ILE A 204 -8.60 -10.17 -12.70
N ALA A 205 -8.51 -10.97 -11.64
CA ALA A 205 -8.32 -10.52 -10.28
C ALA A 205 -7.10 -11.23 -9.72
N SER A 206 -6.05 -10.48 -9.40
CA SER A 206 -4.77 -11.05 -9.00
C SER A 206 -4.06 -10.29 -7.89
N GLU A 207 -3.23 -10.99 -7.11
CA GLU A 207 -2.28 -10.37 -6.17
C GLU A 207 -2.93 -9.43 -5.14
N SER A 208 -3.73 -10.00 -4.24
CA SER A 208 -4.07 -9.28 -3.00
C SER A 208 -2.86 -9.26 -2.07
N LEU A 209 -2.67 -8.14 -1.37
CA LEU A 209 -1.44 -7.85 -0.64
C LEU A 209 -1.41 -8.53 0.73
N ALA A 210 -0.53 -9.53 0.90
CA ALA A 210 -0.57 -10.40 2.06
C ALA A 210 -0.10 -9.74 3.36
N MET A 211 1.02 -9.01 3.40
CA MET A 211 1.56 -8.42 4.64
C MET A 211 1.65 -6.89 4.57
N SER A 212 0.61 -6.26 4.03
CA SER A 212 0.52 -4.80 3.90
C SER A 212 -0.11 -4.13 5.14
N SER A 213 -0.88 -3.06 4.98
CA SER A 213 -1.46 -2.22 6.05
C SER A 213 -2.72 -2.78 6.72
N HIS A 214 -3.17 -3.99 6.34
CA HIS A 214 -4.37 -4.58 6.92
C HIS A 214 -4.22 -4.79 8.44
N VAL A 215 -5.20 -4.31 9.20
CA VAL A 215 -5.24 -4.27 10.67
C VAL A 215 -5.00 -5.64 11.27
N LYS A 216 -5.53 -6.71 10.67
CA LYS A 216 -5.39 -8.12 11.09
C LYS A 216 -4.00 -8.71 10.83
N GLY A 217 -3.00 -7.95 10.37
CA GLY A 217 -1.72 -8.50 9.89
C GLY A 217 -1.93 -9.23 8.56
N LYS A 218 -1.39 -10.44 8.40
CA LYS A 218 -1.50 -11.18 7.14
C LYS A 218 -2.93 -11.27 6.57
N HIS A 219 -3.15 -10.67 5.39
CA HIS A 219 -4.45 -10.50 4.75
C HIS A 219 -4.39 -10.42 3.21
N GLY A 220 -4.11 -11.53 2.53
CA GLY A 220 -4.10 -11.56 1.06
C GLY A 220 -5.40 -12.14 0.49
N TYR A 221 -6.53 -11.42 0.48
CA TYR A 221 -7.83 -12.01 0.10
C TYR A 221 -8.39 -11.55 -1.26
N GLY A 222 -8.90 -12.50 -2.06
CA GLY A 222 -9.33 -12.24 -3.44
C GLY A 222 -10.68 -11.53 -3.57
N GLY A 223 -11.73 -11.96 -2.87
CA GLY A 223 -13.02 -11.29 -3.00
C GLY A 223 -14.17 -11.93 -2.24
N ILE A 224 -15.25 -11.15 -2.05
CA ILE A 224 -16.50 -11.62 -1.46
C ILE A 224 -17.63 -11.36 -2.44
N ILE A 225 -18.35 -12.42 -2.80
CA ILE A 225 -19.42 -12.36 -3.80
C ILE A 225 -20.68 -13.06 -3.33
N GLY A 226 -21.83 -12.58 -3.80
CA GLY A 226 -23.08 -13.32 -3.63
C GLY A 226 -24.32 -12.46 -3.85
N GLY A 227 -25.46 -13.13 -4.03
CA GLY A 227 -26.76 -12.50 -4.13
C GLY A 227 -27.83 -13.48 -4.59
N THR A 228 -28.89 -12.95 -5.20
CA THR A 228 -29.90 -13.74 -5.93
C THR A 228 -29.71 -13.58 -7.43
N ASN A 229 -29.68 -14.68 -8.20
CA ASN A 229 -29.27 -14.66 -9.61
C ASN A 229 -27.88 -14.01 -9.76
N TYR A 230 -26.90 -14.57 -9.04
CA TYR A 230 -25.51 -14.11 -9.12
C TYR A 230 -24.71 -15.06 -10.03
N THR A 231 -23.90 -14.51 -10.92
CA THR A 231 -23.04 -15.27 -11.83
C THR A 231 -21.60 -14.79 -11.74
N PHE A 232 -20.67 -15.69 -11.42
CA PHE A 232 -19.22 -15.48 -11.48
C PHE A 232 -18.64 -16.43 -12.53
N TYR A 233 -18.34 -15.90 -13.72
CA TYR A 233 -18.17 -16.73 -14.92
C TYR A 233 -16.97 -16.34 -15.81
N ASN A 234 -16.16 -17.32 -16.21
CA ASN A 234 -14.96 -17.10 -17.03
C ASN A 234 -13.94 -16.12 -16.43
N ASN A 235 -13.74 -16.11 -15.12
CA ASN A 235 -12.79 -15.22 -14.47
C ASN A 235 -11.46 -15.93 -14.16
N LEU A 236 -10.38 -15.16 -14.10
CA LEU A 236 -9.09 -15.59 -13.56
C LEU A 236 -8.91 -15.01 -12.15
N MET A 237 -8.75 -15.87 -11.16
CA MET A 237 -8.39 -15.53 -9.78
C MET A 237 -7.01 -16.11 -9.47
N ALA A 238 -6.02 -15.25 -9.22
CA ALA A 238 -4.62 -15.69 -9.13
C ALA A 238 -3.85 -15.03 -7.97
N HIS A 239 -3.01 -15.80 -7.27
CA HIS A 239 -2.12 -15.27 -6.23
C HIS A 239 -2.86 -14.61 -5.05
N HIS A 240 -3.83 -15.32 -4.46
CA HIS A 240 -4.50 -14.90 -3.22
C HIS A 240 -4.28 -15.93 -2.11
N ASP A 241 -4.11 -15.51 -0.87
CA ASP A 241 -3.97 -16.44 0.27
C ASP A 241 -5.29 -17.16 0.61
N SER A 242 -6.42 -16.50 0.35
CA SER A 242 -7.77 -17.04 0.52
C SER A 242 -8.80 -16.24 -0.27
N ARG A 243 -10.07 -16.63 -0.13
CA ARG A 243 -11.24 -15.95 -0.72
C ARG A 243 -11.09 -15.83 -2.23
N SER A 244 -11.00 -16.96 -2.93
CA SER A 244 -10.87 -16.96 -4.39
C SER A 244 -12.07 -17.57 -5.12
N PRO A 245 -13.33 -17.08 -4.93
CA PRO A 245 -13.81 -16.10 -3.96
C PRO A 245 -14.34 -16.72 -2.64
N ARG A 246 -14.63 -15.88 -1.63
CA ARG A 246 -15.57 -16.23 -0.56
C ARG A 246 -17.00 -15.96 -1.03
N LEU A 247 -17.90 -16.88 -0.74
CA LEU A 247 -19.34 -16.72 -0.95
C LEU A 247 -19.98 -16.07 0.26
N ASP A 248 -20.78 -15.03 0.03
CA ASP A 248 -21.54 -14.32 1.07
C ASP A 248 -22.66 -15.22 1.64
N ARG A 249 -23.42 -14.71 2.61
CA ARG A 249 -24.40 -15.48 3.38
C ARG A 249 -25.78 -15.45 2.74
N GLU A 250 -26.58 -16.49 3.00
CA GLU A 250 -28.00 -16.56 2.61
C GLU A 250 -28.26 -16.27 1.11
N LEU A 251 -27.50 -16.93 0.24
CA LEU A 251 -27.53 -16.70 -1.20
C LEU A 251 -28.76 -17.32 -1.87
N GLY A 252 -29.45 -16.54 -2.70
CA GLY A 252 -30.64 -16.99 -3.41
C GLY A 252 -30.33 -18.12 -4.41
N SER A 253 -29.77 -17.76 -5.57
CA SER A 253 -29.23 -18.69 -6.56
C SER A 253 -27.92 -18.09 -7.08
N THR A 254 -26.80 -18.81 -6.91
CA THR A 254 -25.46 -18.33 -7.26
C THR A 254 -24.73 -19.37 -8.11
N ASP A 255 -24.15 -18.95 -9.22
CA ASP A 255 -23.40 -19.81 -10.15
C ASP A 255 -21.94 -19.37 -10.25
N ILE A 256 -21.03 -20.24 -9.81
CA ILE A 256 -19.58 -20.07 -9.87
C ILE A 256 -19.06 -21.04 -10.92
N ALA A 257 -18.92 -20.57 -12.16
CA ALA A 257 -18.71 -21.47 -13.29
C ALA A 257 -17.58 -21.07 -14.24
N ASN A 258 -16.85 -22.06 -14.75
CA ASN A 258 -15.79 -21.88 -15.74
C ASN A 258 -14.69 -20.86 -15.35
N ASN A 259 -14.35 -20.72 -14.08
CA ASN A 259 -13.25 -19.84 -13.65
C ASN A 259 -11.92 -20.59 -13.55
N ILE A 260 -10.80 -19.89 -13.73
CA ILE A 260 -9.47 -20.38 -13.32
C ILE A 260 -9.19 -19.89 -11.91
N ILE A 261 -8.94 -20.83 -10.99
CA ILE A 261 -8.51 -20.55 -9.62
C ILE A 261 -7.06 -21.02 -9.50
N TYR A 262 -6.12 -20.07 -9.51
CA TYR A 262 -4.69 -20.33 -9.55
C TYR A 262 -3.96 -19.86 -8.28
N ASN A 263 -3.05 -20.69 -7.78
CA ASN A 263 -2.07 -20.34 -6.75
C ASN A 263 -2.68 -19.74 -5.47
N TRP A 264 -3.76 -20.37 -4.96
CA TRP A 264 -4.28 -20.00 -3.64
C TRP A 264 -3.28 -20.37 -2.54
N GLY A 265 -3.17 -19.57 -1.49
CA GLY A 265 -2.04 -19.64 -0.55
C GLY A 265 -2.15 -20.67 0.57
N GLN A 266 -1.82 -20.22 1.78
CA GLN A 266 -1.72 -21.03 2.99
C GLN A 266 -3.05 -21.20 3.71
N THR A 267 -4.04 -20.33 3.41
CA THR A 267 -5.30 -20.28 4.14
C THR A 267 -6.40 -21.09 3.45
N ASN A 268 -6.84 -20.73 2.25
CA ASN A 268 -7.94 -21.46 1.58
C ASN A 268 -8.06 -21.16 0.08
N SER A 269 -8.89 -21.92 -0.63
CA SER A 269 -9.41 -21.55 -1.96
C SER A 269 -10.76 -20.82 -1.82
N LEU A 270 -11.87 -21.44 -2.25
CA LEU A 270 -13.22 -20.93 -2.06
C LEU A 270 -13.80 -21.40 -0.72
N TYR A 271 -14.63 -20.57 -0.09
CA TYR A 271 -15.37 -20.94 1.13
C TYR A 271 -16.58 -20.02 1.36
N GLY A 272 -17.42 -20.31 2.36
CA GLY A 272 -18.51 -19.42 2.81
C GLY A 272 -19.90 -20.00 2.59
N ALA A 273 -20.85 -19.18 2.11
CA ALA A 273 -22.23 -19.56 1.84
C ALA A 273 -22.99 -20.04 3.10
N GLU A 274 -22.76 -19.39 4.24
CA GLU A 274 -23.46 -19.70 5.50
C GLU A 274 -24.99 -19.57 5.35
N SER A 275 -25.75 -20.40 6.07
CA SER A 275 -27.22 -20.47 6.02
C SER A 275 -27.94 -19.49 6.95
N TYR A 276 -27.24 -18.48 7.45
CA TYR A 276 -27.72 -17.53 8.44
C TYR A 276 -27.08 -16.14 8.21
N SER A 277 -27.77 -15.08 8.61
CA SER A 277 -27.30 -13.71 8.49
C SER A 277 -26.16 -13.35 9.45
N ILE A 278 -25.49 -12.22 9.23
CA ILE A 278 -24.33 -11.81 10.03
C ILE A 278 -24.55 -11.72 11.55
N HIS A 279 -25.77 -11.47 12.02
CA HIS A 279 -26.10 -11.47 13.44
C HIS A 279 -27.02 -12.65 13.83
N ASN A 280 -27.09 -13.67 12.99
CA ASN A 280 -27.88 -14.89 13.17
C ASN A 280 -29.38 -14.60 13.42
N LYS A 281 -29.95 -13.49 12.92
CA LYS A 281 -31.38 -13.19 13.13
C LYS A 281 -32.30 -13.87 12.13
N THR A 282 -31.78 -14.15 10.96
CA THR A 282 -32.46 -14.83 9.86
C THR A 282 -31.67 -16.07 9.47
N GLN A 283 -32.38 -17.03 8.90
CA GLN A 283 -31.81 -18.30 8.55
C GLN A 283 -32.39 -18.81 7.23
N THR A 284 -31.64 -18.59 6.16
CA THR A 284 -31.98 -18.98 4.81
C THR A 284 -30.82 -19.75 4.18
N PRO A 285 -31.01 -21.02 3.78
CA PRO A 285 -29.97 -21.76 3.04
C PRO A 285 -29.51 -21.02 1.80
N SER A 286 -28.18 -20.96 1.62
CA SER A 286 -27.61 -20.53 0.35
C SER A 286 -27.82 -21.61 -0.71
N ASN A 287 -28.06 -21.25 -1.98
CA ASN A 287 -28.08 -22.21 -3.09
C ASN A 287 -26.98 -21.88 -4.11
N VAL A 288 -26.01 -22.79 -4.24
CA VAL A 288 -24.76 -22.54 -4.96
C VAL A 288 -24.45 -23.66 -5.95
N ASN A 289 -24.13 -23.27 -7.19
CA ASN A 289 -23.47 -24.09 -8.20
C ASN A 289 -21.97 -23.75 -8.23
N ILE A 290 -21.11 -24.77 -8.18
CA ILE A 290 -19.66 -24.65 -8.40
C ILE A 290 -19.31 -25.62 -9.52
N VAL A 291 -19.26 -25.12 -10.76
CA VAL A 291 -19.32 -25.97 -11.96
C VAL A 291 -18.20 -25.66 -12.95
N SER A 292 -17.53 -26.70 -13.45
CA SER A 292 -16.55 -26.57 -14.55
C SER A 292 -15.43 -25.56 -14.34
N ASN A 293 -15.03 -25.26 -13.10
CA ASN A 293 -13.87 -24.41 -12.82
C ASN A 293 -12.56 -25.21 -12.95
N TYR A 294 -11.47 -24.53 -13.29
CA TYR A 294 -10.12 -25.07 -13.40
C TYR A 294 -9.30 -24.67 -12.17
N TYR A 295 -9.03 -25.61 -11.26
CA TYR A 295 -8.21 -25.39 -10.07
C TYR A 295 -6.78 -25.82 -10.33
N MET A 296 -5.85 -24.88 -10.16
CA MET A 296 -4.42 -25.14 -10.33
C MET A 296 -3.62 -24.57 -9.17
N TYR A 297 -2.95 -25.45 -8.43
CA TYR A 297 -2.04 -25.00 -7.37
C TYR A 297 -0.81 -24.34 -7.99
N GLY A 298 -0.21 -23.39 -7.27
CA GLY A 298 1.03 -22.73 -7.68
C GLY A 298 2.09 -22.76 -6.58
N PRO A 299 3.18 -21.97 -6.75
CA PRO A 299 4.30 -21.94 -5.79
C PRO A 299 3.92 -21.52 -4.36
N SER A 300 2.82 -20.79 -4.18
CA SER A 300 2.33 -20.33 -2.87
C SER A 300 1.30 -21.29 -2.23
N THR A 301 0.84 -22.32 -2.95
CA THR A 301 -0.19 -23.23 -2.45
C THR A 301 0.36 -24.31 -1.52
N LYS A 302 -0.18 -24.32 -0.29
CA LYS A 302 0.15 -25.35 0.71
C LYS A 302 -0.18 -26.75 0.21
N SER A 303 0.72 -27.71 0.45
CA SER A 303 0.60 -29.09 -0.06
C SER A 303 -0.75 -29.77 0.25
N ASN A 304 -1.26 -29.61 1.48
CA ASN A 304 -2.53 -30.21 1.90
C ASN A 304 -3.78 -29.44 1.43
N LEU A 305 -3.61 -28.28 0.78
CA LEU A 305 -4.70 -27.49 0.21
C LEU A 305 -4.80 -27.63 -1.32
N ARG A 306 -3.82 -28.25 -1.99
CA ARG A 306 -3.72 -28.35 -3.46
C ARG A 306 -4.92 -28.98 -4.16
N THR A 307 -5.73 -29.78 -3.45
CA THR A 307 -6.89 -30.47 -4.03
C THR A 307 -8.23 -29.94 -3.53
N ARG A 308 -8.24 -28.78 -2.87
CA ARG A 308 -9.44 -28.21 -2.25
C ARG A 308 -10.22 -27.38 -3.27
N ILE A 309 -11.45 -27.81 -3.54
CA ILE A 309 -12.40 -27.06 -4.38
C ILE A 309 -13.13 -26.02 -3.53
N PHE A 310 -13.72 -26.43 -2.40
CA PHE A 310 -14.51 -25.54 -1.55
C PHE A 310 -14.45 -25.98 -0.09
N ASP A 311 -14.37 -25.02 0.82
CA ASP A 311 -14.45 -25.24 2.26
C ASP A 311 -15.79 -24.75 2.80
N VAL A 312 -16.66 -25.68 3.22
CA VAL A 312 -17.91 -25.31 3.87
C VAL A 312 -17.58 -24.66 5.21
N SER A 313 -18.15 -23.48 5.48
CA SER A 313 -17.84 -22.72 6.69
C SER A 313 -18.09 -23.57 7.95
N ASN A 314 -17.09 -23.63 8.83
CA ASN A 314 -17.22 -24.32 10.12
C ASN A 314 -18.29 -23.69 11.02
N ASP A 315 -18.67 -22.43 10.77
CA ASP A 315 -19.71 -21.75 11.53
C ASP A 315 -21.12 -22.07 10.99
N ALA A 316 -21.24 -22.75 9.84
CA ALA A 316 -22.48 -23.26 9.24
C ALA A 316 -23.10 -24.46 10.02
N LYS A 317 -23.04 -24.43 11.36
CA LYS A 317 -23.61 -25.46 12.24
C LYS A 317 -25.14 -25.40 12.35
N VAL A 318 -25.77 -24.44 11.68
CA VAL A 318 -27.21 -24.15 11.81
C VAL A 318 -28.00 -24.81 10.68
N LYS A 319 -29.02 -25.60 11.03
CA LYS A 319 -29.92 -26.29 10.07
C LYS A 319 -31.18 -25.46 9.78
N PRO A 320 -31.68 -25.41 8.54
CA PRO A 320 -31.22 -26.14 7.36
C PRO A 320 -29.85 -25.66 6.85
N TYR A 321 -29.05 -26.62 6.35
CA TYR A 321 -27.76 -26.33 5.72
C TYR A 321 -27.95 -25.74 4.33
N SER A 322 -26.96 -24.97 3.88
CA SER A 322 -26.88 -24.49 2.49
C SER A 322 -26.73 -25.64 1.50
N ASN A 323 -27.25 -25.43 0.29
CA ASN A 323 -27.30 -26.38 -0.80
C ASN A 323 -26.19 -26.11 -1.81
N PHE A 324 -25.43 -27.16 -2.16
CA PHE A 324 -24.29 -27.05 -3.08
C PHE A 324 -24.38 -28.11 -4.17
N TYR A 325 -24.36 -27.69 -5.42
CA TYR A 325 -24.06 -28.56 -6.55
C TYR A 325 -22.61 -28.33 -6.99
N VAL A 326 -21.77 -29.36 -6.91
CA VAL A 326 -20.34 -29.27 -7.18
C VAL A 326 -19.94 -30.37 -8.16
N ASN A 327 -19.73 -30.00 -9.42
CA ASN A 327 -19.49 -30.98 -10.49
C ASN A 327 -18.69 -30.41 -11.66
N GLY A 328 -18.02 -31.27 -12.42
CA GLY A 328 -17.29 -30.90 -13.64
C GLY A 328 -16.03 -30.08 -13.43
N ASN A 329 -15.65 -29.74 -12.19
CA ASN A 329 -14.43 -28.98 -11.90
C ASN A 329 -13.20 -29.86 -12.14
N TYR A 330 -12.20 -29.29 -12.80
CA TYR A 330 -10.89 -29.89 -12.99
C TYR A 330 -9.94 -29.47 -11.88
N VAL A 331 -9.22 -30.42 -11.28
CA VAL A 331 -8.22 -30.15 -10.25
C VAL A 331 -6.87 -30.68 -10.72
N PHE A 332 -6.01 -29.75 -11.12
CA PHE A 332 -4.67 -30.05 -11.61
C PHE A 332 -3.89 -30.91 -10.60
N GLY A 333 -3.26 -31.98 -11.09
CA GLY A 333 -2.52 -32.93 -10.26
C GLY A 333 -3.38 -33.89 -9.42
N SER A 334 -4.72 -33.87 -9.53
CA SER A 334 -5.61 -34.80 -8.81
C SER A 334 -6.71 -35.40 -9.69
N GLN A 335 -6.43 -36.58 -10.25
CA GLN A 335 -7.45 -37.37 -10.97
C GLN A 335 -8.61 -37.78 -10.06
N LEU A 336 -8.34 -38.05 -8.78
CA LEU A 336 -9.35 -38.50 -7.82
C LEU A 336 -10.40 -37.44 -7.53
N VAL A 337 -9.99 -36.18 -7.34
CA VAL A 337 -10.92 -35.07 -7.09
C VAL A 337 -11.56 -34.59 -8.39
N THR A 338 -10.83 -34.63 -9.51
CA THR A 338 -11.40 -34.33 -10.84
C THR A 338 -12.53 -35.30 -11.21
N ALA A 339 -12.37 -36.60 -10.94
CA ALA A 339 -13.39 -37.61 -11.23
C ALA A 339 -14.58 -37.57 -10.25
N ASP A 340 -14.38 -37.07 -9.02
CA ASP A 340 -15.40 -36.95 -7.99
C ASP A 340 -15.15 -35.71 -7.13
N ASN A 341 -15.74 -34.58 -7.55
CA ASN A 341 -15.53 -33.29 -6.91
C ASN A 341 -15.99 -33.25 -5.44
N LYS A 342 -16.85 -34.18 -4.99
CA LYS A 342 -17.28 -34.28 -3.58
C LYS A 342 -16.08 -34.50 -2.64
N LYS A 343 -15.00 -35.11 -3.13
CA LYS A 343 -13.74 -35.31 -2.39
C LYS A 343 -12.90 -34.04 -2.23
N GLY A 344 -13.18 -33.01 -3.04
CA GLY A 344 -12.57 -31.68 -2.92
C GLY A 344 -13.28 -30.78 -1.91
N LEU A 345 -14.37 -31.24 -1.29
CA LEU A 345 -15.11 -30.50 -0.28
C LEU A 345 -14.57 -30.76 1.12
N ASN A 346 -14.20 -29.69 1.81
CA ASN A 346 -13.91 -29.74 3.23
C ASN A 346 -15.19 -29.42 4.04
N ASN A 347 -15.34 -30.03 5.22
CA ASN A 347 -16.53 -29.88 6.08
C ASN A 347 -17.87 -30.20 5.39
N SER A 348 -17.88 -31.14 4.45
CA SER A 348 -19.08 -31.48 3.65
C SER A 348 -20.28 -31.97 4.47
N SER A 349 -20.08 -32.42 5.72
CA SER A 349 -21.17 -32.76 6.65
C SER A 349 -22.01 -31.57 7.10
N LEU A 350 -21.53 -30.34 6.89
CA LEU A 350 -22.24 -29.08 7.16
C LEU A 350 -22.93 -28.50 5.92
N ALA A 351 -23.04 -29.29 4.85
CA ALA A 351 -23.67 -28.90 3.59
C ALA A 351 -24.72 -29.94 3.15
N THR A 352 -25.71 -29.48 2.39
CA THR A 352 -26.56 -30.35 1.58
C THR A 352 -25.95 -30.43 0.18
N VAL A 353 -25.31 -31.53 -0.16
CA VAL A 353 -24.74 -31.74 -1.50
C VAL A 353 -25.83 -32.25 -2.43
N LEU A 354 -26.09 -31.53 -3.52
CA LEU A 354 -27.11 -31.82 -4.52
C LEU A 354 -26.59 -32.74 -5.64
N GLU A 355 -27.48 -33.53 -6.23
CA GLU A 355 -27.18 -34.36 -7.41
C GLU A 355 -27.50 -33.67 -8.75
N SER A 356 -28.20 -32.53 -8.71
CA SER A 356 -28.52 -31.68 -9.87
C SER A 356 -28.23 -30.21 -9.57
N PRO A 357 -27.89 -29.40 -10.59
CA PRO A 357 -27.67 -27.97 -10.40
C PRO A 357 -28.87 -27.26 -9.75
N VAL A 358 -28.58 -26.22 -8.98
CA VAL A 358 -29.53 -25.19 -8.59
C VAL A 358 -30.04 -24.51 -9.86
N ASP A 359 -31.37 -24.35 -9.95
CA ASP A 359 -32.00 -23.71 -11.10
C ASP A 359 -31.75 -22.20 -11.10
N MET A 360 -31.04 -21.73 -12.13
CA MET A 360 -30.80 -20.30 -12.41
C MET A 360 -31.89 -19.70 -13.32
N GLY A 361 -32.85 -20.51 -13.78
CA GLY A 361 -33.89 -20.13 -14.72
C GLY A 361 -33.31 -19.56 -16.01
N GLU A 362 -33.85 -18.41 -16.44
CA GLU A 362 -33.36 -17.69 -17.62
C GLU A 362 -31.94 -17.13 -17.45
N TYR A 363 -31.39 -17.07 -16.23
CA TYR A 363 -30.06 -16.55 -15.93
C TYR A 363 -28.97 -17.63 -15.94
N SER A 364 -29.30 -18.85 -16.36
CA SER A 364 -28.31 -19.92 -16.55
C SER A 364 -27.23 -19.52 -17.57
N VAL A 365 -26.00 -19.98 -17.33
CA VAL A 365 -24.86 -19.79 -18.25
C VAL A 365 -24.52 -21.11 -18.96
N PRO A 366 -23.97 -21.04 -20.18
CA PRO A 366 -23.45 -22.24 -20.84
C PRO A 366 -22.17 -22.71 -20.12
N TYR A 367 -22.10 -23.99 -19.78
CA TYR A 367 -20.88 -24.60 -19.25
C TYR A 367 -20.03 -25.14 -20.41
N SER A 368 -18.78 -24.69 -20.48
CA SER A 368 -17.73 -25.30 -21.31
C SER A 368 -16.92 -26.30 -20.47
N THR A 369 -16.08 -27.11 -21.11
CA THR A 369 -15.10 -27.91 -20.35
C THR A 369 -14.11 -26.98 -19.62
N PRO A 370 -13.60 -27.35 -18.44
CA PRO A 370 -12.59 -26.54 -17.74
C PRO A 370 -11.37 -26.21 -18.60
N GLU A 371 -10.97 -27.11 -19.50
CA GLU A 371 -9.85 -26.92 -20.42
C GLU A 371 -10.17 -25.89 -21.51
N GLU A 372 -11.36 -25.93 -22.13
CA GLU A 372 -11.79 -24.87 -23.06
C GLU A 372 -11.92 -23.51 -22.36
N ALA A 373 -12.41 -23.50 -21.12
CA ALA A 373 -12.46 -22.30 -20.29
C ALA A 373 -11.06 -21.76 -20.00
N TYR A 374 -10.10 -22.64 -19.69
CA TYR A 374 -8.70 -22.28 -19.45
C TYR A 374 -8.12 -21.52 -20.66
N ASP A 375 -8.20 -22.09 -21.85
CA ASP A 375 -7.67 -21.46 -23.07
C ASP A 375 -8.36 -20.13 -23.37
N LYS A 376 -9.70 -20.10 -23.24
CA LYS A 376 -10.49 -18.90 -23.50
C LYS A 376 -10.11 -17.76 -22.53
N ILE A 377 -10.05 -18.03 -21.24
CA ILE A 377 -9.75 -17.01 -20.22
C ILE A 377 -8.35 -16.42 -20.45
N LEU A 378 -7.34 -17.27 -20.61
CA LEU A 378 -5.96 -16.79 -20.79
C LEU A 378 -5.81 -15.94 -22.07
N SER A 379 -6.63 -16.21 -23.09
CA SER A 379 -6.60 -15.46 -24.35
C SER A 379 -7.26 -14.08 -24.29
N ASP A 380 -8.22 -13.85 -23.37
CA ASP A 380 -9.15 -12.71 -23.52
C ASP A 380 -9.47 -11.94 -22.24
N ALA A 381 -9.44 -12.59 -21.07
CA ALA A 381 -9.89 -12.00 -19.82
C ALA A 381 -9.08 -10.76 -19.40
N GLY A 382 -9.69 -9.95 -18.53
CA GLY A 382 -9.14 -8.68 -18.05
C GLY A 382 -9.38 -7.53 -19.03
N ALA A 383 -8.88 -6.34 -18.67
CA ALA A 383 -8.87 -5.16 -19.51
C ALA A 383 -7.84 -5.33 -20.64
N SER A 384 -8.21 -6.16 -21.61
CA SER A 384 -7.41 -6.52 -22.79
C SER A 384 -7.50 -5.48 -23.91
N LEU A 385 -8.42 -4.52 -23.81
CA LEU A 385 -8.56 -3.38 -24.71
C LEU A 385 -8.35 -2.07 -23.96
N PRO A 386 -7.69 -1.07 -24.59
CA PRO A 386 -7.10 -1.11 -25.94
C PRO A 386 -5.89 -2.06 -26.09
N LYS A 387 -5.24 -2.41 -24.98
CA LYS A 387 -4.18 -3.43 -24.89
C LYS A 387 -4.25 -4.17 -23.57
N ARG A 388 -3.77 -5.40 -23.47
CA ARG A 388 -3.47 -6.02 -22.18
C ARG A 388 -2.14 -5.47 -21.65
N ASP A 389 -2.12 -5.04 -20.39
CA ASP A 389 -0.90 -4.47 -19.81
C ASP A 389 0.11 -5.51 -19.34
N ALA A 390 1.30 -5.03 -18.95
CA ALA A 390 2.41 -5.87 -18.52
C ALA A 390 2.11 -6.73 -17.29
N ILE A 391 1.23 -6.25 -16.42
CA ILE A 391 0.88 -6.92 -15.16
C ILE A 391 -0.03 -8.11 -15.47
N ASP A 392 -1.13 -7.88 -16.18
CA ASP A 392 -2.05 -8.94 -16.55
C ASP A 392 -1.39 -9.98 -17.47
N ALA A 393 -0.50 -9.53 -18.37
CA ALA A 393 0.29 -10.42 -19.21
C ALA A 393 1.18 -11.35 -18.37
N ARG A 394 1.83 -10.83 -17.30
CA ARG A 394 2.58 -11.64 -16.34
C ARG A 394 1.69 -12.68 -15.67
N ILE A 395 0.52 -12.29 -15.20
CA ILE A 395 -0.38 -13.21 -14.47
C ILE A 395 -0.83 -14.35 -15.39
N VAL A 396 -1.10 -14.06 -16.67
CA VAL A 396 -1.38 -15.11 -17.66
C VAL A 396 -0.18 -16.03 -17.87
N ASP A 397 1.03 -15.49 -17.96
CA ASP A 397 2.27 -16.28 -18.06
C ASP A 397 2.48 -17.16 -16.81
N ASP A 398 2.27 -16.60 -15.62
CA ASP A 398 2.37 -17.31 -14.35
C ASP A 398 1.43 -18.51 -14.27
N VAL A 399 0.19 -18.38 -14.78
CA VAL A 399 -0.77 -19.48 -14.86
C VAL A 399 -0.34 -20.55 -15.87
N LYS A 400 0.18 -20.15 -17.03
CA LYS A 400 0.69 -21.10 -18.06
C LYS A 400 1.86 -21.93 -17.53
N HIS A 401 2.72 -21.31 -16.73
CA HIS A 401 4.00 -21.90 -16.34
C HIS A 401 4.08 -22.40 -14.90
N GLN A 402 3.01 -22.21 -14.11
CA GLN A 402 2.97 -22.46 -12.67
C GLN A 402 4.06 -21.70 -11.90
N THR A 403 4.25 -20.42 -12.25
CA THR A 403 5.18 -19.48 -11.61
C THR A 403 4.44 -18.41 -10.81
N GLY A 404 5.18 -17.46 -10.23
CA GLY A 404 4.64 -16.35 -9.45
C GLY A 404 4.31 -16.71 -8.01
N ARG A 405 3.94 -15.71 -7.22
CA ARG A 405 3.71 -15.84 -5.78
C ARG A 405 2.69 -14.84 -5.27
N ILE A 406 2.17 -15.08 -4.07
CA ILE A 406 1.47 -14.05 -3.31
C ILE A 406 2.50 -13.03 -2.83
N ILE A 407 2.21 -11.75 -3.02
CA ILE A 407 3.09 -10.62 -2.69
C ILE A 407 2.61 -9.90 -1.44
N ASN A 408 3.52 -9.19 -0.77
CA ASN A 408 3.18 -8.43 0.44
C ASN A 408 2.83 -6.98 0.16
N ASN A 409 3.42 -6.38 -0.88
CA ASN A 409 3.18 -5.02 -1.36
C ASN A 409 3.43 -4.98 -2.87
N ALA A 410 2.98 -3.93 -3.55
CA ALA A 410 3.09 -3.82 -5.01
C ALA A 410 4.55 -3.66 -5.49
N ASP A 411 5.43 -3.06 -4.70
CA ASP A 411 6.83 -2.81 -5.08
C ASP A 411 7.64 -4.11 -5.22
N GLU A 412 7.21 -5.20 -4.59
CA GLU A 412 7.83 -6.52 -4.74
C GLU A 412 7.77 -7.05 -6.19
N ILE A 413 6.96 -6.44 -7.06
CA ILE A 413 6.80 -6.80 -8.48
C ILE A 413 6.93 -5.58 -9.42
N ALA A 414 7.74 -4.60 -8.99
CA ALA A 414 7.99 -3.30 -9.64
C ALA A 414 6.91 -2.22 -9.52
N GLY A 415 5.81 -2.50 -8.80
CA GLY A 415 4.72 -1.55 -8.62
C GLY A 415 4.06 -1.12 -9.93
N LEU A 416 3.36 0.01 -9.89
CA LEU A 416 2.78 0.61 -11.08
C LEU A 416 3.82 1.47 -11.79
N ILE A 417 4.42 0.94 -12.86
CA ILE A 417 5.25 1.76 -13.73
C ILE A 417 4.33 2.69 -14.55
N PRO A 418 4.49 4.03 -14.47
CA PRO A 418 3.63 4.98 -15.16
C PRO A 418 3.50 4.68 -16.65
N THR A 419 2.30 4.89 -17.18
CA THR A 419 2.02 4.81 -18.62
C THR A 419 1.95 6.21 -19.21
N GLU A 420 2.26 6.33 -20.49
CA GLU A 420 2.20 7.61 -21.20
C GLU A 420 0.75 8.12 -21.23
N GLU A 421 0.56 9.39 -20.88
CA GLU A 421 -0.73 10.07 -20.99
C GLU A 421 -0.99 10.44 -22.45
N ILE A 422 -1.85 9.68 -23.11
CA ILE A 422 -2.24 9.92 -24.51
C ILE A 422 -3.67 10.46 -24.55
N HIS A 423 -3.88 11.51 -25.35
CA HIS A 423 -5.17 12.13 -25.62
C HIS A 423 -5.68 11.82 -27.03
N ARG A 424 -6.95 11.46 -27.14
CA ARG A 424 -7.68 11.27 -28.40
C ARG A 424 -9.18 11.41 -28.14
N THR A 425 -9.84 12.36 -28.80
CA THR A 425 -11.31 12.44 -28.77
C THR A 425 -11.93 11.15 -29.33
N PHE A 426 -12.73 10.46 -28.52
CA PHE A 426 -13.44 9.26 -28.94
C PHE A 426 -14.68 9.66 -29.74
N GLU A 427 -14.75 9.25 -31.01
CA GLU A 427 -15.91 9.51 -31.87
C GLU A 427 -16.26 8.25 -32.66
N ILE A 428 -17.54 8.11 -33.04
CA ILE A 428 -17.93 7.08 -34.02
C ILE A 428 -17.37 7.48 -35.40
N PRO A 429 -16.56 6.64 -36.06
CA PRO A 429 -15.98 6.92 -37.37
C PRO A 429 -17.03 7.11 -38.48
N GLU A 430 -16.78 8.06 -39.39
CA GLU A 430 -17.71 8.39 -40.50
C GLU A 430 -17.97 7.22 -41.45
N ASP A 431 -16.96 6.39 -41.71
CA ASP A 431 -17.10 5.16 -42.50
C ASP A 431 -18.03 4.16 -41.80
N TRP A 432 -17.88 3.96 -40.48
CA TRP A 432 -18.79 3.12 -39.71
C TRP A 432 -20.23 3.66 -39.71
N LYS A 433 -20.40 4.99 -39.56
CA LYS A 433 -21.73 5.65 -39.66
C LYS A 433 -22.38 5.38 -41.01
N ALA A 434 -21.61 5.49 -42.10
CA ALA A 434 -22.10 5.24 -43.46
C ALA A 434 -22.47 3.76 -43.67
N GLU A 435 -21.63 2.82 -43.23
CA GLU A 435 -21.87 1.38 -43.35
C GLU A 435 -23.12 0.91 -42.59
N ASN A 436 -23.43 1.54 -41.45
CA ASN A 436 -24.55 1.17 -40.60
C ASN A 436 -25.80 2.04 -40.82
N ASN A 437 -25.79 2.94 -41.80
CA ASN A 437 -26.90 3.86 -42.12
C ASN A 437 -27.34 4.74 -40.93
N MET A 438 -26.38 5.20 -40.11
CA MET A 438 -26.66 6.06 -38.95
C MET A 438 -27.21 7.44 -39.35
N GLY A 439 -26.78 7.98 -40.50
CA GLY A 439 -27.22 9.28 -41.00
C GLY A 439 -26.90 10.41 -40.02
N SER A 440 -27.89 11.24 -39.69
CA SER A 440 -27.76 12.36 -38.75
C SER A 440 -28.27 12.06 -37.35
N ALA A 441 -28.47 10.78 -37.00
CA ALA A 441 -28.90 10.38 -35.67
C ALA A 441 -27.85 10.79 -34.62
N SER A 442 -28.30 11.11 -33.41
CA SER A 442 -27.42 11.30 -32.26
C SER A 442 -26.78 9.97 -31.87
N GLU A 443 -25.58 10.02 -31.29
CA GLU A 443 -24.89 8.84 -30.73
C GLU A 443 -25.72 8.16 -29.61
N THR A 444 -26.59 8.92 -28.95
CA THR A 444 -27.52 8.46 -27.92
C THR A 444 -28.85 7.92 -28.46
N ASP A 445 -29.14 8.08 -29.75
CA ASP A 445 -30.39 7.59 -30.33
C ASP A 445 -30.38 6.06 -30.38
N ILE A 446 -31.56 5.46 -30.17
CA ILE A 446 -31.74 4.01 -30.22
C ILE A 446 -31.79 3.54 -31.67
N VAL A 447 -30.98 2.53 -31.97
CA VAL A 447 -30.98 1.84 -33.27
C VAL A 447 -32.31 1.12 -33.47
N GLU A 448 -33.06 1.46 -34.52
CA GLU A 448 -34.41 0.94 -34.74
C GLU A 448 -34.44 -0.46 -35.39
N ASN A 449 -33.40 -0.80 -36.17
CA ASN A 449 -33.39 -1.98 -37.05
C ASN A 449 -32.00 -2.65 -37.12
N GLY A 450 -31.97 -3.91 -37.58
CA GLY A 450 -30.72 -4.63 -37.82
C GLY A 450 -30.10 -5.27 -36.58
N LYS A 451 -28.81 -5.64 -36.68
CA LYS A 451 -28.07 -6.41 -35.67
C LYS A 451 -28.04 -5.74 -34.29
N TYR A 452 -27.99 -4.41 -34.26
CA TYR A 452 -27.84 -3.62 -33.04
C TYR A 452 -29.16 -2.97 -32.58
N LYS A 453 -30.30 -3.45 -33.09
CA LYS A 453 -31.62 -2.93 -32.69
C LYS A 453 -31.77 -2.88 -31.16
N GLY A 454 -32.16 -1.72 -30.65
CA GLY A 454 -32.40 -1.48 -29.22
C GLY A 454 -31.19 -0.97 -28.43
N TYR A 455 -29.99 -0.98 -29.00
CA TYR A 455 -28.83 -0.28 -28.43
C TYR A 455 -28.79 1.18 -28.86
N THR A 456 -28.09 2.04 -28.12
CA THR A 456 -27.69 3.36 -28.64
C THR A 456 -26.66 3.20 -29.77
N TRP A 457 -26.54 4.18 -30.65
CA TRP A 457 -25.54 4.14 -31.73
C TRP A 457 -24.10 4.02 -31.20
N ILE A 458 -23.76 4.69 -30.10
CA ILE A 458 -22.43 4.55 -29.48
C ILE A 458 -22.19 3.15 -28.92
N GLU A 459 -23.19 2.54 -28.27
CA GLU A 459 -23.08 1.14 -27.83
C GLU A 459 -22.95 0.19 -29.02
N ALA A 460 -23.70 0.42 -30.10
CA ALA A 460 -23.62 -0.37 -31.33
C ALA A 460 -22.21 -0.34 -31.92
N TYR A 461 -21.61 0.86 -32.05
CA TYR A 461 -20.25 1.04 -32.52
C TYR A 461 -19.23 0.34 -31.61
N VAL A 462 -19.28 0.61 -30.31
CA VAL A 462 -18.33 0.03 -29.35
C VAL A 462 -18.42 -1.50 -29.32
N ASN A 463 -19.62 -2.07 -29.42
CA ASN A 463 -19.82 -3.51 -29.47
C ASN A 463 -19.27 -4.12 -30.77
N ASP A 464 -19.47 -3.45 -31.91
CA ASP A 464 -18.91 -3.87 -33.20
C ASP A 464 -17.38 -3.82 -33.21
N TRP A 465 -16.81 -2.72 -32.69
CA TRP A 465 -15.38 -2.51 -32.58
C TRP A 465 -14.73 -3.54 -31.66
N THR A 466 -15.30 -3.76 -30.47
CA THR A 466 -14.81 -4.77 -29.51
C THR A 466 -14.80 -6.17 -30.12
N ALA A 467 -15.85 -6.54 -30.88
CA ALA A 467 -15.94 -7.85 -31.51
C ALA A 467 -14.90 -8.09 -32.62
N LYS A 468 -14.36 -7.01 -33.22
CA LYS A 468 -13.35 -7.04 -34.29
C LYS A 468 -11.93 -6.87 -33.77
N ALA A 469 -11.74 -6.53 -32.49
CA ALA A 469 -10.42 -6.30 -31.93
C ALA A 469 -9.58 -7.58 -31.92
N SER A 470 -8.28 -7.44 -32.19
CA SER A 470 -7.32 -8.54 -32.10
C SER A 470 -7.15 -8.98 -30.66
N LYS A 471 -6.92 -10.27 -30.44
CA LYS A 471 -6.53 -10.78 -29.13
C LYS A 471 -5.13 -10.29 -28.75
N PRO A 472 -4.83 -10.13 -27.45
CA PRO A 472 -3.50 -9.74 -27.00
C PRO A 472 -2.40 -10.68 -27.51
N ALA A 473 -1.28 -10.11 -27.91
CA ALA A 473 -0.09 -10.82 -28.39
C ALA A 473 1.17 -10.45 -27.58
N ASN A 474 0.98 -10.13 -26.28
CA ASN A 474 2.07 -9.86 -25.34
C ASN A 474 3.14 -10.98 -25.36
N PRO A 475 4.43 -10.66 -25.24
CA PRO A 475 5.49 -11.67 -25.20
C PRO A 475 5.44 -12.54 -23.93
N GLU A 476 6.02 -13.74 -23.96
CA GLU A 476 6.23 -14.57 -22.76
C GLU A 476 7.65 -14.39 -22.24
N ILE A 477 7.89 -14.43 -20.92
CA ILE A 477 9.22 -14.21 -20.32
C ILE A 477 9.60 -15.36 -19.39
N VAL A 478 10.78 -15.93 -19.59
CA VAL A 478 11.36 -16.90 -18.65
C VAL A 478 12.58 -16.30 -17.96
N VAL A 479 12.54 -16.24 -16.63
CA VAL A 479 13.69 -15.90 -15.79
C VAL A 479 14.38 -17.19 -15.35
N MET A 480 15.63 -17.36 -15.77
CA MET A 480 16.46 -18.54 -15.53
C MET A 480 17.28 -18.39 -14.25
N SER A 481 17.82 -17.19 -14.01
CA SER A 481 18.47 -16.75 -12.78
C SER A 481 18.21 -15.26 -12.52
N PRO A 482 18.14 -14.81 -11.26
CA PRO A 482 18.25 -15.57 -10.02
C PRO A 482 17.01 -16.42 -9.72
N ALA A 483 16.95 -17.01 -8.53
CA ALA A 483 15.86 -17.92 -8.17
C ALA A 483 14.48 -17.24 -8.20
N ILE A 484 13.51 -17.87 -8.86
CA ILE A 484 12.11 -17.44 -8.94
C ILE A 484 11.16 -18.39 -8.20
N ALA A 485 9.93 -17.95 -7.93
CA ALA A 485 8.88 -18.84 -7.46
C ALA A 485 8.34 -19.68 -8.63
N SER A 486 8.65 -20.98 -8.64
CA SER A 486 8.20 -21.89 -9.69
C SER A 486 7.98 -23.30 -9.15
N VAL A 487 6.89 -23.95 -9.56
CA VAL A 487 6.67 -25.38 -9.30
C VAL A 487 7.61 -26.25 -10.14
N ASN A 488 7.98 -25.77 -11.33
CA ASN A 488 8.71 -26.53 -12.34
C ASN A 488 10.20 -26.15 -12.36
N LYS A 489 11.06 -27.13 -12.70
CA LYS A 489 12.49 -26.90 -12.96
C LYS A 489 12.76 -26.35 -14.37
N THR A 490 11.76 -26.43 -15.24
CA THR A 490 11.83 -25.95 -16.62
C THR A 490 10.57 -25.19 -16.97
N VAL A 491 10.72 -24.05 -17.63
CA VAL A 491 9.63 -23.21 -18.14
C VAL A 491 9.94 -22.93 -19.62
N ASN A 492 8.99 -23.21 -20.52
CA ASN A 492 9.20 -23.12 -21.97
C ASN A 492 10.49 -23.79 -22.48
N GLY A 493 10.86 -24.94 -21.89
CA GLY A 493 12.08 -25.69 -22.25
C GLY A 493 13.38 -25.10 -21.71
N LEU A 494 13.34 -23.93 -21.07
CA LEU A 494 14.49 -23.31 -20.40
C LEU A 494 14.55 -23.77 -18.94
N THR A 495 15.74 -24.00 -18.42
CA THR A 495 15.94 -24.39 -17.02
C THR A 495 15.84 -23.14 -16.14
N VAL A 496 15.00 -23.21 -15.10
CA VAL A 496 14.83 -22.11 -14.13
C VAL A 496 15.38 -22.51 -12.78
N ASN A 497 15.94 -21.55 -12.05
CA ASN A 497 16.28 -21.75 -10.66
C ASN A 497 15.02 -21.59 -9.79
N ASN A 498 14.48 -22.71 -9.30
CA ASN A 498 13.32 -22.74 -8.41
C ASN A 498 13.69 -23.13 -6.95
N GLY A 499 14.97 -23.03 -6.60
CA GLY A 499 15.48 -23.24 -5.25
C GLY A 499 15.14 -22.09 -4.30
N ASN A 500 15.86 -22.03 -3.18
CA ASN A 500 15.79 -20.89 -2.25
C ASN A 500 16.09 -19.56 -2.97
N TRP A 501 15.59 -18.46 -2.41
CA TRP A 501 15.97 -17.13 -2.87
C TRP A 501 17.49 -16.93 -2.86
N THR A 502 17.99 -16.04 -3.69
CA THR A 502 19.43 -15.85 -3.84
C THR A 502 19.95 -14.99 -2.70
N VAL A 503 21.05 -15.39 -2.07
CA VAL A 503 21.76 -14.63 -1.04
C VAL A 503 23.21 -14.51 -1.49
N VAL A 504 23.72 -13.28 -1.56
CA VAL A 504 25.09 -12.96 -2.00
C VAL A 504 25.69 -11.91 -1.07
N GLU A 505 27.02 -11.81 -1.06
CA GLU A 505 27.72 -10.71 -0.40
C GLU A 505 27.74 -9.44 -1.30
N ASP A 506 27.87 -8.27 -0.70
CA ASP A 506 27.97 -6.96 -1.38
C ASP A 506 29.21 -6.81 -2.29
N THR A 507 30.18 -7.72 -2.16
CA THR A 507 31.35 -7.82 -3.05
C THR A 507 31.13 -8.73 -4.26
N GLU A 508 29.98 -9.43 -4.32
CA GLU A 508 29.63 -10.34 -5.39
C GLU A 508 28.67 -9.69 -6.40
N THR A 509 28.63 -10.23 -7.61
CA THR A 509 27.63 -9.87 -8.62
C THR A 509 26.56 -10.93 -8.73
N VAL A 510 25.37 -10.52 -9.15
CA VAL A 510 24.23 -11.40 -9.38
C VAL A 510 23.98 -11.54 -10.87
N ASN A 511 24.04 -12.77 -11.38
CA ASN A 511 23.70 -13.01 -12.78
C ASN A 511 22.17 -13.00 -12.98
N TYR A 512 21.66 -11.98 -13.66
CA TYR A 512 20.28 -11.92 -14.12
C TYR A 512 20.19 -12.46 -15.56
N HIS A 513 19.58 -13.63 -15.72
CA HIS A 513 19.38 -14.30 -16.99
C HIS A 513 17.89 -14.48 -17.27
N ALA A 514 17.37 -13.80 -18.29
CA ALA A 514 15.99 -13.93 -18.73
C ALA A 514 15.87 -13.87 -20.26
N ALA A 515 14.90 -14.57 -20.83
CA ALA A 515 14.63 -14.56 -22.26
C ALA A 515 13.13 -14.35 -22.53
N ALA A 516 12.80 -13.55 -23.55
CA ALA A 516 11.42 -13.43 -24.04
C ALA A 516 11.20 -14.17 -25.35
N THR A 517 10.00 -14.72 -25.49
CA THR A 517 9.52 -15.33 -26.72
C THR A 517 8.36 -14.50 -27.27
N PRO A 518 8.41 -14.06 -28.55
CA PRO A 518 7.32 -13.31 -29.15
C PRO A 518 6.14 -14.24 -29.48
N VAL A 519 4.92 -13.68 -29.48
CA VAL A 519 3.76 -14.34 -30.08
C VAL A 519 3.85 -14.24 -31.60
N GLN A 520 3.33 -15.25 -32.31
CA GLN A 520 3.39 -15.32 -33.78
C GLN A 520 2.92 -14.02 -34.44
N GLY A 521 3.75 -13.47 -35.34
CA GLY A 521 3.48 -12.21 -36.03
C GLY A 521 4.05 -10.96 -35.36
N THR A 522 4.77 -11.13 -34.24
CA THR A 522 5.49 -10.06 -33.55
C THR A 522 6.97 -10.39 -33.38
N GLU A 523 7.78 -9.37 -33.08
CA GLU A 523 9.20 -9.52 -32.74
C GLU A 523 9.50 -8.81 -31.42
N ILE A 524 10.45 -9.30 -30.63
CA ILE A 524 10.89 -8.62 -29.40
C ILE A 524 11.75 -7.41 -29.77
N THR A 525 11.40 -6.24 -29.25
CA THR A 525 12.05 -4.96 -29.58
C THR A 525 13.01 -4.49 -28.50
N LYS A 526 12.67 -4.68 -27.22
CA LYS A 526 13.53 -4.34 -26.08
C LYS A 526 13.18 -5.14 -24.82
N PHE A 527 14.15 -5.15 -23.90
CA PHE A 527 14.03 -5.60 -22.51
C PHE A 527 14.43 -4.48 -21.55
N GLU A 528 13.80 -4.42 -20.40
CA GLU A 528 14.16 -3.53 -19.30
C GLU A 528 14.29 -4.36 -18.03
N LEU A 529 15.31 -4.09 -17.21
CA LEU A 529 15.54 -4.72 -15.92
C LEU A 529 15.29 -3.71 -14.80
N TYR A 530 14.52 -4.12 -13.80
CA TYR A 530 14.12 -3.30 -12.67
C TYR A 530 14.51 -3.96 -11.36
N ASP A 531 14.87 -3.15 -10.38
CA ASP A 531 14.83 -3.51 -8.97
C ASP A 531 13.74 -2.68 -8.28
N LYS A 532 12.72 -3.35 -7.75
CA LYS A 532 11.46 -2.70 -7.36
C LYS A 532 10.99 -1.83 -8.54
N ASN A 533 10.60 -0.58 -8.31
CA ASN A 533 10.14 0.34 -9.34
C ASN A 533 11.29 1.07 -10.07
N GLN A 534 12.56 0.84 -9.71
CA GLN A 534 13.71 1.53 -10.29
C GLN A 534 14.24 0.79 -11.52
N LEU A 535 14.32 1.49 -12.66
CA LEU A 535 14.94 0.96 -13.88
C LEU A 535 16.45 0.88 -13.67
N LEU A 536 17.02 -0.32 -13.73
CA LEU A 536 18.46 -0.54 -13.68
C LEU A 536 19.09 -0.38 -15.07
N LYS A 537 18.51 -1.02 -16.09
CA LYS A 537 19.11 -1.07 -17.43
C LYS A 537 18.11 -1.45 -18.52
N THR A 538 18.33 -0.93 -19.72
CA THR A 538 17.60 -1.30 -20.95
C THR A 538 18.51 -2.09 -21.89
N TYR A 539 17.96 -3.12 -22.52
CA TYR A 539 18.64 -4.03 -23.43
C TYR A 539 17.90 -4.07 -24.78
N ASN A 540 18.62 -3.84 -25.87
CA ASN A 540 18.09 -3.98 -27.24
C ASN A 540 18.26 -5.43 -27.73
N SER A 541 17.70 -6.37 -26.97
CA SER A 541 17.84 -7.82 -27.16
C SER A 541 16.56 -8.53 -26.69
N ALA A 542 16.34 -9.75 -27.19
CA ALA A 542 15.30 -10.65 -26.68
C ALA A 542 15.72 -11.41 -25.40
N GLU A 543 16.96 -11.24 -24.98
CA GLU A 543 17.58 -11.92 -23.84
C GLU A 543 18.41 -10.94 -23.03
N ILE A 544 18.29 -11.04 -21.69
CA ILE A 544 19.23 -10.48 -20.71
C ILE A 544 20.07 -11.63 -20.19
N ASN A 545 21.38 -11.48 -20.18
CA ASN A 545 22.30 -12.32 -19.43
C ASN A 545 23.43 -11.40 -18.96
N ASP A 546 23.23 -10.79 -17.80
CA ASP A 546 24.09 -9.72 -17.29
C ASP A 546 24.38 -9.92 -15.80
N ASP A 547 25.62 -9.64 -15.41
CA ASP A 547 26.05 -9.65 -14.02
C ASP A 547 25.87 -8.24 -13.44
N ILE A 548 25.00 -8.10 -12.45
CA ILE A 548 24.69 -6.83 -11.82
C ILE A 548 25.25 -6.77 -10.40
N SER A 549 25.81 -5.62 -10.03
CA SER A 549 26.13 -5.28 -8.63
C SER A 549 24.91 -4.65 -7.98
N LEU A 550 24.65 -5.02 -6.73
CA LEU A 550 23.55 -4.53 -5.93
C LEU A 550 24.09 -4.13 -4.56
N GLU A 551 23.56 -3.04 -4.00
CA GLU A 551 23.92 -2.58 -2.66
C GLU A 551 23.38 -3.53 -1.57
N PRO A 552 23.90 -3.50 -0.33
CA PRO A 552 23.33 -4.29 0.77
C PRO A 552 21.82 -4.04 0.97
N GLY A 553 21.02 -5.11 1.00
CA GLY A 553 19.58 -5.01 1.17
C GLY A 553 18.76 -6.13 0.54
N VAL A 554 17.45 -5.89 0.43
CA VAL A 554 16.49 -6.80 -0.21
C VAL A 554 16.04 -6.22 -1.55
N HIS A 555 16.35 -6.96 -2.61
CA HIS A 555 16.08 -6.58 -4.00
C HIS A 555 14.99 -7.45 -4.60
N HIS A 556 14.13 -6.82 -5.38
CA HIS A 556 13.02 -7.44 -6.08
C HIS A 556 13.21 -7.24 -7.58
N LEU A 557 13.95 -8.16 -8.19
CA LEU A 557 14.34 -8.05 -9.58
C LEU A 557 13.23 -8.57 -10.49
N THR A 558 12.84 -7.73 -11.43
CA THR A 558 11.89 -8.08 -12.49
C THR A 558 12.36 -7.52 -13.82
N SER A 559 11.91 -8.10 -14.91
CA SER A 559 12.22 -7.61 -16.24
C SER A 559 10.96 -7.39 -17.07
N ARG A 560 11.03 -6.51 -18.07
CA ARG A 560 9.92 -6.19 -18.95
C ARG A 560 10.34 -6.30 -20.41
N ALA A 561 9.69 -7.18 -21.14
CA ALA A 561 9.91 -7.35 -22.57
C ALA A 561 8.81 -6.64 -23.37
N TYR A 562 9.19 -6.09 -24.52
CA TYR A 562 8.30 -5.38 -25.44
C TYR A 562 8.34 -6.04 -26.81
N ASN A 563 7.19 -6.07 -27.49
CA ASN A 563 7.13 -6.54 -28.87
C ASN A 563 6.97 -5.39 -29.89
N SER A 564 6.93 -5.74 -31.17
CA SER A 564 6.77 -4.80 -32.30
C SER A 564 5.42 -4.07 -32.36
N ASN A 565 4.41 -4.54 -31.62
CA ASN A 565 3.10 -3.87 -31.48
C ASN A 565 3.07 -2.89 -30.28
N GLY A 566 4.18 -2.80 -29.53
CA GLY A 566 4.24 -2.07 -28.28
C GLY A 566 3.39 -2.71 -27.18
N GLU A 567 3.16 -4.02 -27.24
CA GLU A 567 2.65 -4.81 -26.11
C GLU A 567 3.83 -5.25 -25.24
N LYS A 568 3.57 -5.43 -23.95
CA LYS A 568 4.60 -5.65 -22.94
C LYS A 568 4.19 -6.69 -21.92
N THR A 569 5.17 -7.36 -21.34
CA THR A 569 5.00 -8.35 -20.26
C THR A 569 6.00 -8.08 -19.17
N GLN A 570 5.58 -8.08 -17.91
CA GLN A 570 6.48 -8.09 -16.77
C GLN A 570 6.84 -9.55 -16.45
N SER A 571 8.07 -9.82 -16.06
CA SER A 571 8.48 -11.14 -15.59
C SER A 571 7.95 -11.41 -14.18
N THR A 572 7.92 -12.69 -13.81
CA THR A 572 7.87 -13.09 -12.41
C THR A 572 9.09 -12.54 -11.64
N THR A 573 8.96 -12.29 -10.33
CA THR A 573 10.02 -11.70 -9.51
C THR A 573 11.06 -12.72 -9.05
N ALA A 574 12.33 -12.32 -9.12
CA ALA A 574 13.42 -12.93 -8.37
C ALA A 574 13.75 -12.07 -7.13
N ILE A 575 13.74 -12.68 -5.95
CA ILE A 575 14.17 -12.01 -4.71
C ILE A 575 15.64 -12.32 -4.47
N VAL A 576 16.43 -11.26 -4.24
CA VAL A 576 17.85 -11.33 -3.95
C VAL A 576 18.13 -10.59 -2.65
N TYR A 577 18.84 -11.25 -1.74
CA TYR A 577 19.32 -10.68 -0.50
C TYR A 577 20.82 -10.43 -0.63
N VAL A 578 21.22 -9.18 -0.50
CA VAL A 578 22.63 -8.78 -0.51
C VAL A 578 23.04 -8.48 0.92
N VAL A 579 23.93 -9.30 1.47
CA VAL A 579 24.48 -9.10 2.82
C VAL A 579 25.77 -8.31 2.74
N GLY A 580 25.96 -7.35 3.64
CA GLY A 580 27.22 -6.62 3.71
C GLY A 580 28.39 -7.53 4.12
N THR A 581 29.61 -7.05 3.90
CA THR A 581 30.86 -7.70 4.36
C THR A 581 31.55 -6.98 5.52
N ALA A 582 31.07 -5.79 5.90
CA ALA A 582 31.61 -5.04 7.02
C ALA A 582 31.38 -5.73 8.37
N GLU A 583 32.45 -5.96 9.13
CA GLU A 583 32.41 -6.64 10.43
C GLU A 583 31.54 -5.89 11.46
N PRO A 584 30.77 -6.59 12.31
CA PRO A 584 29.84 -5.98 13.27
C PRO A 584 30.55 -5.51 14.55
N GLY A 585 31.66 -4.77 14.41
CA GLY A 585 32.44 -4.26 15.53
C GLY A 585 33.04 -5.37 16.40
N SER A 586 32.78 -5.33 17.71
CA SER A 586 33.26 -6.33 18.68
C SER A 586 32.33 -7.53 18.85
N PHE A 587 31.21 -7.57 18.14
CA PHE A 587 30.27 -8.69 18.19
C PHE A 587 30.74 -9.83 17.30
N SER A 588 30.44 -11.05 17.73
CA SER A 588 30.49 -12.25 16.89
C SER A 588 29.09 -12.58 16.38
N TYR A 589 28.96 -13.42 15.36
CA TYR A 589 27.66 -13.92 14.94
C TYR A 589 27.69 -15.40 14.58
N THR A 590 26.53 -16.05 14.65
CA THR A 590 26.35 -17.46 14.30
C THR A 590 24.91 -17.79 13.93
N GLN A 591 24.72 -18.92 13.27
CA GLN A 591 23.40 -19.56 13.14
C GLN A 591 23.14 -20.43 14.37
N ILE A 592 22.08 -20.13 15.11
CA ILE A 592 21.54 -21.03 16.12
C ILE A 592 20.69 -22.09 15.42
N GLY A 593 20.87 -23.35 15.84
CA GLY A 593 20.15 -24.49 15.28
C GLY A 593 20.63 -24.88 13.88
N LYS A 594 20.02 -25.94 13.34
CA LYS A 594 20.33 -26.49 12.01
C LYS A 594 19.03 -26.68 11.22
N ASN A 595 19.17 -26.99 9.93
CA ASN A 595 18.06 -27.21 9.01
C ASN A 595 17.17 -25.97 8.92
N CYS A 596 17.80 -24.81 8.81
CA CYS A 596 17.16 -23.58 8.37
C CYS A 596 17.05 -23.58 6.85
N SER A 597 16.13 -22.80 6.28
CA SER A 597 16.00 -22.71 4.83
C SER A 597 17.29 -22.18 4.20
N PHE A 598 17.94 -21.21 4.85
CA PHE A 598 19.23 -20.64 4.47
C PHE A 598 20.28 -21.04 5.50
N ASN A 599 20.57 -22.34 5.55
CA ASN A 599 21.43 -22.93 6.58
C ASN A 599 22.89 -22.46 6.43
N ASN A 600 23.50 -22.03 7.54
CA ASN A 600 24.86 -21.48 7.60
C ASN A 600 25.05 -20.16 6.82
N LEU A 601 23.97 -19.46 6.49
CA LEU A 601 24.00 -18.13 5.87
C LEU A 601 23.59 -17.03 6.86
N ALA A 602 23.76 -17.25 8.17
CA ALA A 602 23.59 -16.17 9.14
C ALA A 602 24.73 -15.15 8.98
N SER A 603 24.40 -13.87 8.97
CA SER A 603 25.35 -12.76 8.86
C SER A 603 24.99 -11.67 9.86
N ALA A 604 25.98 -10.91 10.31
CA ALA A 604 25.78 -9.67 11.02
C ALA A 604 26.82 -8.66 10.56
N THR A 605 26.38 -7.45 10.23
CA THR A 605 27.24 -6.39 9.70
C THR A 605 26.94 -5.07 10.38
N MET A 606 27.87 -4.12 10.32
CA MET A 606 27.66 -2.76 10.79
C MET A 606 28.09 -1.78 9.69
N ASP A 607 27.21 -0.84 9.33
CA ASP A 607 27.55 0.22 8.37
C ASP A 607 28.32 1.38 9.04
N ASN A 608 28.78 2.33 8.22
CA ASN A 608 29.54 3.50 8.70
C ASN A 608 28.72 4.44 9.61
N ASN A 609 27.39 4.30 9.63
CA ASN A 609 26.50 5.06 10.50
C ASN A 609 26.18 4.32 11.80
N GLY A 610 26.84 3.19 12.07
CA GLY A 610 26.60 2.39 13.26
C GLY A 610 25.28 1.61 13.25
N VAL A 611 24.70 1.37 12.07
CA VAL A 611 23.51 0.51 11.92
C VAL A 611 23.95 -0.93 11.72
N TYR A 612 23.55 -1.77 12.65
CA TYR A 612 23.76 -3.22 12.61
C TYR A 612 22.65 -3.88 11.81
N THR A 613 23.01 -4.72 10.84
CA THR A 613 22.06 -5.56 10.11
C THR A 613 22.30 -7.02 10.44
N ILE A 614 21.36 -7.66 11.13
CA ILE A 614 21.42 -9.08 11.48
C ILE A 614 20.56 -9.83 10.49
N SER A 615 21.19 -10.74 9.74
CA SER A 615 20.59 -11.39 8.59
C SER A 615 20.60 -12.91 8.73
N GLY A 616 19.52 -13.58 8.36
CA GLY A 616 19.45 -15.03 8.49
C GLY A 616 18.08 -15.64 8.25
N SER A 617 17.98 -16.91 8.62
CA SER A 617 16.72 -17.63 8.61
C SER A 617 16.55 -18.53 9.82
N GLY A 618 15.32 -18.91 10.07
CA GLY A 618 14.96 -19.76 11.19
C GLY A 618 13.61 -19.36 11.77
N GLN A 619 13.28 -19.99 12.89
CA GLN A 619 12.08 -19.69 13.64
C GLN A 619 12.39 -19.79 15.14
N ILE A 620 12.11 -18.72 15.86
CA ILE A 620 12.08 -18.74 17.32
C ILE A 620 10.65 -19.10 17.72
N THR A 621 10.50 -20.16 18.51
CA THR A 621 9.18 -20.68 18.89
C THR A 621 9.12 -20.96 20.39
N THR A 622 7.94 -21.32 20.88
CA THR A 622 7.72 -21.86 22.23
C THR A 622 8.17 -23.33 22.39
N ASN A 623 8.95 -23.86 21.43
CA ASN A 623 9.47 -25.22 21.47
C ASN A 623 10.75 -25.34 22.30
N SER A 624 11.28 -26.56 22.38
CA SER A 624 12.49 -26.92 23.14
C SER A 624 13.81 -26.54 22.48
N SER A 625 13.77 -25.98 21.28
CA SER A 625 14.96 -25.58 20.51
C SER A 625 14.66 -24.40 19.60
N ASP A 626 15.62 -23.50 19.44
CA ASP A 626 15.53 -22.31 18.58
C ASP A 626 16.28 -22.51 17.26
N LYS A 627 15.88 -21.73 16.25
CA LYS A 627 16.62 -21.55 15.00
C LYS A 627 16.61 -20.06 14.65
N CYS A 628 17.76 -19.41 14.54
CA CYS A 628 17.83 -17.99 14.19
C CYS A 628 19.27 -17.57 13.83
N ALA A 629 19.41 -16.44 13.14
CA ALA A 629 20.68 -15.72 13.16
C ALA A 629 20.84 -15.04 14.52
N TYR A 630 22.06 -15.07 15.04
CA TYR A 630 22.36 -14.53 16.36
C TYR A 630 23.69 -13.79 16.36
N MET A 631 23.65 -12.48 16.55
CA MET A 631 24.81 -11.63 16.82
C MET A 631 24.97 -11.49 18.33
N TYR A 632 26.18 -11.68 18.86
CA TYR A 632 26.39 -11.79 20.30
C TYR A 632 27.80 -11.39 20.75
N LYS A 633 27.91 -11.09 22.04
CA LYS A 633 29.15 -10.93 22.78
C LYS A 633 29.10 -11.80 24.04
N GLU A 634 30.24 -12.36 24.43
CA GLU A 634 30.36 -13.02 25.73
C GLU A 634 30.45 -11.95 26.83
N VAL A 635 29.54 -12.02 27.80
CA VAL A 635 29.44 -11.07 28.90
C VAL A 635 29.48 -11.82 30.23
N LYS A 636 30.26 -11.30 31.18
CA LYS A 636 30.44 -11.88 32.51
C LYS A 636 29.80 -11.01 33.59
N GLY A 637 29.06 -11.63 34.49
CA GLY A 637 28.38 -10.97 35.60
C GLY A 637 27.15 -10.18 35.17
N ASP A 638 26.86 -9.13 35.95
CA ASP A 638 25.74 -8.22 35.72
C ASP A 638 25.98 -7.35 34.48
N PHE A 639 24.89 -7.05 33.77
CA PHE A 639 24.94 -6.22 32.56
C PHE A 639 23.68 -5.39 32.38
N ASP A 640 23.78 -4.39 31.52
CA ASP A 640 22.71 -3.52 31.08
C ASP A 640 22.87 -3.27 29.57
N ILE A 641 22.06 -3.94 28.74
CA ILE A 641 22.08 -3.75 27.29
C ILE A 641 20.89 -2.89 26.86
N ILE A 642 21.17 -1.88 26.03
CA ILE A 642 20.17 -1.02 25.39
C ILE A 642 20.43 -1.06 23.89
N VAL A 643 19.37 -1.19 23.10
CA VAL A 643 19.44 -1.16 21.62
C VAL A 643 18.29 -0.33 21.06
N LYS A 644 18.54 0.39 19.96
CA LYS A 644 17.51 1.06 19.18
C LYS A 644 17.05 0.16 18.04
N VAL A 645 15.75 -0.02 17.89
CA VAL A 645 15.14 -0.73 16.77
C VAL A 645 15.07 0.23 15.58
N LYS A 646 15.63 -0.16 14.44
CA LYS A 646 15.55 0.61 13.18
C LYS A 646 14.55 -0.01 12.21
N GLU A 647 14.60 -1.33 12.06
CA GLU A 647 13.74 -2.03 11.12
C GLU A 647 13.53 -3.48 11.57
N ILE A 648 12.26 -3.86 11.73
CA ILE A 648 11.83 -5.26 11.86
C ILE A 648 11.20 -5.66 10.53
N PRO A 649 11.72 -6.68 9.83
CA PRO A 649 11.19 -7.05 8.53
C PRO A 649 9.72 -7.49 8.64
N LYS A 650 8.95 -7.21 7.59
CA LYS A 650 7.51 -7.46 7.54
C LYS A 650 7.14 -8.26 6.29
N PHE A 651 7.27 -9.58 6.38
CA PHE A 651 6.90 -10.48 5.27
C PHE A 651 5.99 -11.64 5.70
N GLU A 652 5.83 -11.89 7.01
CA GLU A 652 4.99 -12.96 7.53
C GLU A 652 4.59 -12.71 9.00
N ASN A 653 3.47 -13.30 9.43
CA ASN A 653 3.11 -13.29 10.85
C ASN A 653 4.04 -14.23 11.64
N LYS A 654 4.20 -13.94 12.93
CA LYS A 654 5.04 -14.66 13.92
C LYS A 654 6.54 -14.50 13.73
N GLN A 655 6.94 -13.57 12.89
CA GLN A 655 8.34 -13.17 12.80
C GLN A 655 8.71 -12.38 14.06
N VAL A 656 9.86 -12.69 14.66
CA VAL A 656 10.35 -12.01 15.86
C VAL A 656 11.86 -11.78 15.82
N SER A 657 12.27 -10.60 16.29
CA SER A 657 13.68 -10.19 16.39
C SER A 657 13.90 -9.30 17.61
N GLY A 658 15.08 -9.36 18.23
CA GLY A 658 15.37 -8.50 19.39
C GLY A 658 16.47 -9.04 20.30
N ILE A 659 16.58 -8.45 21.50
CA ILE A 659 17.64 -8.78 22.46
C ILE A 659 17.44 -10.20 22.98
N MET A 660 18.46 -11.03 22.86
CA MET A 660 18.48 -12.38 23.41
C MET A 660 19.75 -12.61 24.24
N LEU A 661 19.52 -13.18 25.43
CA LEU A 661 20.53 -13.82 26.25
C LEU A 661 20.45 -15.34 26.10
N ARG A 662 21.61 -16.01 25.98
CA ARG A 662 21.74 -17.46 26.02
C ARG A 662 22.90 -17.86 26.94
N GLU A 663 22.77 -18.98 27.65
CA GLU A 663 23.91 -19.55 28.38
C GLU A 663 24.91 -20.28 27.51
N SER A 664 24.47 -20.77 26.36
CA SER A 664 25.29 -21.44 25.35
C SER A 664 24.72 -21.18 23.96
N LEU A 665 25.54 -21.42 22.94
CA LEU A 665 25.12 -21.32 21.54
C LEU A 665 24.35 -22.57 21.06
N GLU A 666 24.12 -23.55 21.93
CA GLU A 666 23.28 -24.70 21.60
C GLU A 666 21.81 -24.27 21.40
N PRO A 667 21.08 -24.87 20.43
CA PRO A 667 19.72 -24.45 20.11
C PRO A 667 18.74 -24.69 21.26
N ASN A 668 19.02 -25.63 22.15
CA ASN A 668 18.18 -25.94 23.31
C ASN A 668 18.61 -25.22 24.60
N SER A 669 19.56 -24.27 24.52
CA SER A 669 20.08 -23.53 25.67
C SER A 669 18.96 -22.86 26.48
N ARG A 670 19.19 -22.69 27.79
CA ARG A 670 18.46 -21.67 28.55
C ARG A 670 18.63 -20.33 27.86
N MET A 671 17.52 -19.60 27.72
CA MET A 671 17.49 -18.32 27.03
C MET A 671 16.41 -17.41 27.61
N LEU A 672 16.63 -16.11 27.44
CA LEU A 672 15.60 -15.10 27.59
C LEU A 672 15.71 -14.13 26.42
N MET A 673 14.60 -13.85 25.75
CA MET A 673 14.55 -12.91 24.63
C MET A 673 13.49 -11.86 24.86
N LEU A 674 13.86 -10.59 24.74
CA LEU A 674 12.96 -9.46 24.54
C LEU A 674 12.83 -9.25 23.02
N ALA A 675 11.67 -9.59 22.49
CA ALA A 675 11.40 -9.63 21.05
C ALA A 675 10.40 -8.56 20.64
N ASP A 676 10.70 -7.89 19.54
CA ASP A 676 9.72 -7.19 18.72
C ASP A 676 9.35 -8.05 17.52
N GLY A 677 8.14 -7.90 16.98
CA GLY A 677 7.72 -8.76 15.87
C GLY A 677 6.25 -8.72 15.51
N TRP A 678 5.96 -9.19 14.30
CA TRP A 678 4.65 -9.13 13.68
C TRP A 678 3.76 -10.30 14.13
N GLU A 679 2.55 -10.00 14.57
CA GLU A 679 1.50 -10.98 14.83
C GLU A 679 0.22 -10.61 14.10
N LYS A 680 -0.79 -11.50 14.19
CA LYS A 680 -2.15 -11.11 13.84
C LYS A 680 -2.52 -9.89 14.69
N TYR A 681 -3.07 -8.87 14.04
CA TYR A 681 -3.37 -7.57 14.62
C TYR A 681 -2.18 -6.62 14.80
N GLY A 682 -1.02 -6.94 14.23
CA GLY A 682 0.11 -6.03 14.09
C GLY A 682 1.31 -6.37 14.96
N GLU A 683 2.22 -5.41 15.10
CA GLU A 683 3.49 -5.58 15.79
C GLU A 683 3.32 -5.62 17.31
N ASN A 684 4.04 -6.53 17.98
CA ASN A 684 3.87 -6.83 19.39
C ASN A 684 5.20 -7.14 20.07
N VAL A 685 5.47 -6.43 21.17
CA VAL A 685 6.63 -6.70 22.02
C VAL A 685 6.33 -7.81 23.01
N SER A 686 7.16 -8.84 23.02
CA SER A 686 6.97 -10.03 23.86
C SER A 686 8.28 -10.52 24.47
N VAL A 687 8.19 -11.30 25.55
CA VAL A 687 9.34 -11.93 26.20
C VAL A 687 9.23 -13.44 26.11
N PHE A 688 10.26 -14.08 25.57
CA PHE A 688 10.40 -15.53 25.54
C PHE A 688 11.37 -15.98 26.64
N VAL A 689 11.02 -17.06 27.35
CA VAL A 689 11.83 -17.57 28.45
C VAL A 689 11.94 -19.09 28.39
N ARG A 690 13.17 -19.61 28.36
CA ARG A 690 13.48 -21.03 28.59
C ARG A 690 14.32 -21.18 29.86
N ASN A 691 13.65 -21.49 30.96
CA ASN A 691 14.30 -21.64 32.28
C ASN A 691 15.11 -22.93 32.45
N LYS A 692 14.91 -23.93 31.59
CA LYS A 692 15.64 -25.20 31.64
C LYS A 692 16.06 -25.61 30.24
N ALA A 693 17.31 -25.99 30.06
CA ALA A 693 17.80 -26.44 28.76
C ALA A 693 16.95 -27.63 28.25
N GLY A 694 16.54 -27.55 26.99
CA GLY A 694 15.68 -28.54 26.33
C GLY A 694 14.20 -28.54 26.74
N SER A 695 13.74 -27.63 27.60
CA SER A 695 12.30 -27.43 27.84
C SER A 695 11.69 -26.50 26.81
N SER A 696 10.38 -26.58 26.60
CA SER A 696 9.62 -25.53 25.92
C SER A 696 9.89 -24.17 26.56
N SER A 697 9.98 -23.12 25.74
CA SER A 697 9.96 -21.74 26.20
C SER A 697 8.53 -21.25 26.38
N THR A 698 8.33 -20.29 27.28
CA THR A 698 7.08 -19.57 27.45
C THR A 698 7.17 -18.22 26.76
N ARG A 699 6.05 -17.69 26.25
CA ARG A 699 5.93 -16.32 25.76
C ARG A 699 5.01 -15.51 26.68
N SER A 700 5.39 -14.28 26.99
CA SER A 700 4.61 -13.35 27.82
C SER A 700 4.65 -11.95 27.21
N TYR A 701 3.63 -11.14 27.47
CA TYR A 701 3.53 -9.78 26.93
C TYR A 701 3.65 -8.73 28.04
N PHE A 702 4.17 -7.56 27.69
CA PHE A 702 4.27 -6.44 28.61
C PHE A 702 2.89 -6.03 29.13
N LYS A 703 2.87 -5.51 30.35
CA LYS A 703 1.64 -5.02 30.99
C LYS A 703 1.71 -3.51 31.15
N ASN A 704 0.56 -2.86 31.14
CA ASN A 704 0.47 -1.45 31.53
C ASN A 704 0.47 -1.30 33.07
N ALA A 705 0.40 -0.05 33.55
CA ALA A 705 0.35 0.26 34.98
C ALA A 705 -0.86 -0.34 35.73
N SER A 706 -1.95 -0.67 35.03
CA SER A 706 -3.12 -1.35 35.63
C SER A 706 -3.00 -2.87 35.66
N GLY A 707 -1.93 -3.44 35.08
CA GLY A 707 -1.66 -4.87 35.05
C GLY A 707 -2.26 -5.63 33.87
N SER A 708 -2.88 -4.93 32.91
CA SER A 708 -3.40 -5.50 31.66
C SER A 708 -2.30 -5.67 30.63
N GLU A 709 -2.33 -6.78 29.87
CA GLU A 709 -1.38 -7.00 28.77
C GLU A 709 -1.59 -5.98 27.65
N LEU A 710 -0.48 -5.44 27.13
CA LEU A 710 -0.45 -4.54 25.97
C LEU A 710 -0.11 -5.36 24.73
N VAL A 711 -1.17 -5.92 24.15
CA VAL A 711 -1.13 -6.72 22.92
C VAL A 711 -2.19 -6.17 21.99
N ASN A 712 -1.84 -6.04 20.72
CA ASN A 712 -2.84 -5.80 19.68
C ASN A 712 -3.69 -7.08 19.55
N GLY A 713 -4.80 -7.16 20.29
CA GLY A 713 -5.60 -8.39 20.43
C GLY A 713 -6.72 -8.52 19.39
N ASP A 714 -7.32 -7.39 19.00
CA ASP A 714 -8.48 -7.34 18.08
C ASP A 714 -8.45 -6.16 17.10
N LYS A 715 -7.56 -5.18 17.33
CA LYS A 715 -7.33 -4.00 16.50
C LYS A 715 -5.85 -3.63 16.56
N TYR A 716 -5.34 -3.09 15.46
CA TYR A 716 -4.03 -2.46 15.37
C TYR A 716 -4.25 -0.96 15.50
N ASP A 717 -3.86 -0.39 16.64
CA ASP A 717 -3.96 1.06 16.89
C ASP A 717 -2.72 1.55 17.62
N THR A 718 -1.58 1.52 16.94
CA THR A 718 -0.31 2.06 17.46
C THR A 718 -0.30 3.59 17.53
N GLY A 719 -1.36 4.26 17.05
CA GLY A 719 -1.57 5.70 17.24
C GLY A 719 -2.16 6.04 18.61
N ALA A 720 -2.84 5.08 19.25
CA ALA A 720 -3.21 5.20 20.65
C ALA A 720 -1.94 5.19 21.51
N ALA A 721 -1.84 6.19 22.38
CA ALA A 721 -0.69 6.38 23.28
C ALA A 721 -0.38 5.14 24.13
N GLU A 722 -1.35 4.25 24.36
CA GLU A 722 -1.16 3.02 25.13
C GLU A 722 -0.55 1.84 24.33
N TYR A 723 -0.62 1.84 22.99
CA TYR A 723 -0.11 0.76 22.13
C TYR A 723 1.04 1.16 21.22
N HIS A 724 1.41 2.45 21.13
CA HIS A 724 2.55 2.91 20.34
C HIS A 724 3.81 2.08 20.61
N LEU A 725 4.53 1.76 19.54
CA LEU A 725 5.66 0.83 19.58
C LEU A 725 6.90 1.51 20.16
N PRO A 726 7.66 0.83 21.02
CA PRO A 726 8.87 1.41 21.57
C PRO A 726 9.96 1.53 20.50
N LYS A 727 10.84 2.52 20.64
CA LYS A 727 12.03 2.67 19.78
C LYS A 727 13.24 1.95 20.34
N TYR A 728 13.28 1.72 21.65
CA TYR A 728 14.41 1.14 22.35
C TYR A 728 13.98 -0.08 23.17
N LEU A 729 14.81 -1.12 23.12
CA LEU A 729 14.70 -2.32 23.94
C LEU A 729 15.83 -2.33 24.96
N ARG A 730 15.56 -2.80 26.18
CA ARG A 730 16.57 -2.95 27.23
C ARG A 730 16.43 -4.25 28.00
N MET A 731 17.56 -4.86 28.30
CA MET A 731 17.66 -6.00 29.21
C MET A 731 18.75 -5.77 30.25
N LYS A 732 18.39 -5.88 31.53
CA LYS A 732 19.29 -5.71 32.66
C LYS A 732 19.36 -6.96 33.51
N ARG A 733 20.57 -7.43 33.80
CA ARG A 733 20.84 -8.54 34.72
C ARG A 733 21.33 -8.02 36.07
N SER A 734 20.80 -8.59 37.16
CA SER A 734 21.38 -8.52 38.50
C SER A 734 21.30 -9.88 39.20
N GLY A 735 22.44 -10.55 39.33
CA GLY A 735 22.52 -11.95 39.75
C GLY A 735 21.74 -12.87 38.80
N ASP A 736 20.77 -13.61 39.35
CA ASP A 736 19.88 -14.51 38.58
C ASP A 736 18.62 -13.80 38.05
N LYS A 737 18.43 -12.51 38.35
CA LYS A 737 17.26 -11.72 37.93
C LYS A 737 17.55 -10.95 36.66
N LEU A 738 16.67 -11.10 35.67
CA LEU A 738 16.66 -10.35 34.42
C LEU A 738 15.44 -9.43 34.39
N THR A 739 15.65 -8.16 34.08
CA THR A 739 14.59 -7.14 33.92
C THR A 739 14.59 -6.63 32.49
N MET A 740 13.42 -6.63 31.86
CA MET A 740 13.21 -6.20 30.49
C MET A 740 12.35 -4.95 30.54
N SER A 741 12.77 -3.95 29.77
CA SER A 741 12.12 -2.66 29.68
C SER A 741 12.17 -2.19 28.24
N VAL A 742 11.28 -1.28 27.90
CA VAL A 742 11.25 -0.62 26.59
C VAL A 742 11.10 0.88 26.78
N SER A 743 11.48 1.66 25.78
CA SER A 743 11.45 3.12 25.86
C SER A 743 11.25 3.74 24.49
N ASP A 744 10.68 4.95 24.48
CA ASP A 744 10.55 5.79 23.30
C ASP A 744 11.80 6.66 23.08
N SER A 745 12.39 7.17 24.18
CA SER A 745 13.59 8.02 24.16
C SER A 745 14.91 7.26 24.21
N GLY A 746 14.91 6.07 24.83
CA GLY A 746 16.13 5.34 25.16
C GLY A 746 16.85 5.86 26.42
N ILE A 747 16.33 6.91 27.05
CA ILE A 747 16.86 7.54 28.26
C ILE A 747 16.00 7.17 29.46
N ASP A 748 14.68 7.38 29.36
CA ASP A 748 13.71 7.04 30.39
C ASP A 748 12.95 5.76 30.04
N PHE A 749 13.24 4.67 30.74
CA PHE A 749 12.56 3.38 30.54
C PHE A 749 11.20 3.27 31.25
N THR A 750 10.57 4.42 31.50
CA THR A 750 9.19 4.58 31.96
C THR A 750 8.33 5.47 31.05
N ASP A 751 8.92 6.00 29.97
CA ASP A 751 8.24 6.86 28.99
C ASP A 751 7.34 6.10 28.01
N ASN A 752 7.37 4.77 28.04
CA ASN A 752 6.44 3.90 27.30
C ASN A 752 5.40 3.29 28.28
N PRO A 753 4.13 3.10 27.87
CA PRO A 753 3.09 2.47 28.69
C PRO A 753 3.44 1.07 29.21
N ARG A 754 4.30 0.35 28.48
CA ARG A 754 4.78 -1.00 28.83
C ARG A 754 5.67 -0.97 30.06
N GLN A 755 5.14 -1.47 31.18
CA GLN A 755 5.84 -1.52 32.46
C GLN A 755 6.96 -2.57 32.45
N PRO A 756 8.11 -2.30 33.09
CA PRO A 756 9.20 -3.26 33.22
C PRO A 756 8.74 -4.62 33.73
N MET A 757 9.24 -5.68 33.11
CA MET A 757 8.96 -7.06 33.48
C MET A 757 10.24 -7.73 34.00
N SER A 758 10.14 -8.64 34.97
CA SER A 758 11.31 -9.39 35.44
C SER A 758 11.06 -10.90 35.47
N PHE A 759 12.10 -11.67 35.20
CA PHE A 759 12.15 -13.12 35.41
C PHE A 759 13.41 -13.50 36.20
N THR A 760 13.34 -14.62 36.90
CA THR A 760 14.49 -15.22 37.57
C THR A 760 14.81 -16.55 36.90
N ILE A 761 16.07 -16.74 36.51
CA ILE A 761 16.60 -18.01 36.03
C ILE A 761 17.57 -18.52 37.10
N ASP A 762 17.09 -19.38 38.00
CA ASP A 762 17.89 -19.85 39.14
C ASP A 762 19.19 -20.52 38.68
N GLY A 763 20.32 -20.08 39.25
CA GLY A 763 21.65 -20.56 38.89
C GLY A 763 22.01 -20.26 37.44
N LEU A 764 21.74 -19.04 36.97
CA LEU A 764 22.17 -18.59 35.64
C LEU A 764 23.70 -18.45 35.63
N SER A 765 24.34 -18.99 34.60
CA SER A 765 25.80 -18.92 34.43
C SER A 765 26.33 -17.50 34.58
N ASP A 766 27.48 -17.33 35.24
CA ASP A 766 28.15 -16.03 35.37
C ASP A 766 28.55 -15.47 33.99
N THR A 767 28.95 -16.36 33.08
CA THR A 767 29.22 -16.06 31.67
C THR A 767 28.02 -16.40 30.80
N VAL A 768 27.57 -15.46 29.98
CA VAL A 768 26.46 -15.62 29.03
C VAL A 768 26.81 -15.03 27.67
N TYR A 769 26.09 -15.46 26.65
CA TYR A 769 26.10 -14.88 25.31
C TYR A 769 24.93 -13.88 25.25
N LEU A 770 25.22 -12.61 24.98
CA LEU A 770 24.26 -11.52 24.96
C LEU A 770 24.32 -10.79 23.62
N GLY A 771 23.16 -10.54 23.00
CA GLY A 771 23.10 -9.76 21.77
C GLY A 771 21.73 -9.79 21.12
N ILE A 772 21.68 -9.81 19.79
CA ILE A 772 20.46 -9.70 18.98
C ILE A 772 20.20 -10.99 18.20
N ALA A 773 18.99 -11.52 18.33
CA ALA A 773 18.51 -12.63 17.52
C ALA A 773 17.55 -12.12 16.44
N ASN A 774 17.64 -12.69 15.24
CA ASN A 774 16.75 -12.42 14.12
C ASN A 774 16.20 -13.73 13.55
N ASP A 775 14.88 -13.83 13.41
CA ASP A 775 14.22 -14.96 12.75
C ASP A 775 13.50 -14.53 11.46
N SER A 776 13.01 -15.53 10.72
CA SER A 776 12.30 -15.34 9.46
C SER A 776 10.94 -16.04 9.42
N ALA A 777 10.36 -16.32 10.60
CA ALA A 777 9.11 -17.08 10.74
C ALA A 777 9.09 -18.44 10.00
N GLN A 778 10.24 -19.09 9.78
CA GLN A 778 10.36 -20.28 8.91
C GLN A 778 9.28 -21.36 9.20
N GLY A 779 8.70 -21.93 8.14
CA GLY A 779 7.68 -22.98 8.17
C GLY A 779 6.25 -22.47 7.98
N THR A 780 6.08 -21.16 7.86
CA THR A 780 4.81 -20.45 7.67
C THR A 780 4.50 -20.18 6.19
N SER A 781 5.53 -19.86 5.40
CA SER A 781 5.46 -19.64 3.96
C SER A 781 5.75 -20.95 3.19
N VAL A 782 5.38 -21.03 1.91
CA VAL A 782 5.73 -22.22 1.09
C VAL A 782 7.16 -22.12 0.57
N LYS A 783 7.56 -20.91 0.17
CA LYS A 783 8.92 -20.55 -0.20
C LYS A 783 9.45 -19.54 0.80
N GLU A 784 10.43 -19.97 1.58
CA GLU A 784 10.86 -19.32 2.82
C GLU A 784 11.68 -18.05 2.55
N TYR A 785 11.42 -17.02 3.37
CA TYR A 785 12.15 -15.76 3.31
C TYR A 785 13.46 -15.83 4.10
N TYR A 786 14.41 -15.01 3.66
CA TYR A 786 15.57 -14.60 4.44
C TYR A 786 15.24 -13.25 5.09
N SER A 787 15.65 -13.07 6.34
CA SER A 787 15.31 -11.91 7.16
C SER A 787 16.52 -11.01 7.34
N MET A 788 16.34 -9.69 7.37
CA MET A 788 17.39 -8.69 7.60
C MET A 788 16.89 -7.61 8.57
N ALA A 789 17.04 -7.81 9.88
CA ALA A 789 16.60 -6.86 10.89
C ALA A 789 17.70 -5.84 11.21
N LYS A 790 17.32 -4.57 11.42
CA LYS A 790 18.26 -3.47 11.65
C LYS A 790 18.12 -2.84 13.03
N TYR A 791 19.27 -2.55 13.65
CA TYR A 791 19.38 -1.94 14.97
C TYR A 791 20.50 -0.89 14.98
N SER A 792 20.45 0.07 15.89
CA SER A 792 21.56 1.00 16.16
C SER A 792 21.72 1.21 17.66
N ASP A 793 22.70 2.03 18.04
CA ASP A 793 22.90 2.49 19.43
C ASP A 793 22.98 1.34 20.43
N ILE A 794 23.63 0.24 20.02
CA ILE A 794 23.82 -0.94 20.87
C ILE A 794 24.88 -0.61 21.92
N SER A 795 24.47 -0.50 23.17
CA SER A 795 25.38 -0.30 24.31
C SER A 795 25.24 -1.41 25.33
N ILE A 796 26.36 -1.85 25.89
CA ILE A 796 26.44 -2.80 27.01
C ILE A 796 27.18 -2.12 28.14
N ASN A 797 26.51 -1.92 29.29
CA ASN A 797 27.03 -1.17 30.43
C ASN A 797 27.50 0.25 30.06
N GLY A 798 26.81 0.89 29.12
CA GLY A 798 27.16 2.22 28.61
C GLY A 798 28.34 2.26 27.63
N VAL A 799 28.88 1.10 27.24
CA VAL A 799 29.96 0.99 26.24
C VAL A 799 29.37 0.56 24.90
N SER A 800 29.71 1.26 23.82
CA SER A 800 29.32 0.99 22.43
C SER A 800 30.56 0.78 21.57
N ASP A 801 30.47 -0.08 20.54
CA ASP A 801 31.52 -0.25 19.53
C ASP A 801 31.55 0.91 18.53
N VAL A 802 30.41 1.60 18.40
CA VAL A 802 30.31 2.88 17.71
C VAL A 802 30.67 3.93 18.74
N GLN A 803 31.86 4.51 18.63
CA GLN A 803 32.07 5.84 19.18
C GLN A 803 31.17 6.75 18.37
N SER A 804 30.14 7.31 18.99
CA SER A 804 29.28 8.28 18.33
C SER A 804 30.14 9.47 17.88
N GLN A 805 30.65 9.45 16.64
CA GLN A 805 30.48 10.63 15.82
C GLN A 805 29.02 10.59 15.42
N GLU A 806 28.16 11.16 16.27
CA GLU A 806 26.96 11.74 15.70
C GLU A 806 27.48 12.77 14.69
N SER A 807 27.45 12.43 13.41
CA SER A 807 27.14 13.45 12.42
C SER A 807 25.86 14.09 12.92
N LYS A 808 25.98 15.30 13.48
CA LYS A 808 24.91 16.01 14.17
C LYS A 808 23.63 15.92 13.36
N VAL A 809 22.73 15.06 13.81
CA VAL A 809 21.34 15.09 13.40
C VAL A 809 20.71 16.25 14.18
N PRO A 810 19.79 17.03 13.57
CA PRO A 810 19.21 18.24 14.14
C PRO A 810 18.89 18.10 15.63
N PHE A 811 19.42 19.03 16.40
CA PHE A 811 19.25 19.10 17.84
C PHE A 811 17.76 19.15 18.19
N LEU A 812 17.29 18.18 18.98
CA LEU A 812 16.08 18.26 19.78
C LEU A 812 16.48 18.83 21.15
N ASP A 813 16.11 20.07 21.42
CA ASP A 813 16.16 20.63 22.77
C ASP A 813 15.13 19.87 23.63
N GLU A 814 15.57 19.14 24.66
CA GLU A 814 14.73 18.27 25.52
C GLU A 814 13.63 19.03 26.30
N GLU A 815 13.65 20.38 26.30
CA GLU A 815 12.55 21.18 26.85
C GLU A 815 11.54 21.67 25.79
N PHE A 816 11.75 21.38 24.51
CA PHE A 816 10.81 21.76 23.45
C PHE A 816 9.68 20.72 23.37
N ASP A 817 8.69 20.83 24.26
CA ASP A 817 7.47 20.01 24.18
C ASP A 817 6.71 20.31 22.89
N LEU A 818 6.89 19.42 21.90
CA LEU A 818 6.25 19.49 20.60
C LEU A 818 4.76 19.12 20.64
N ASN A 819 4.23 18.67 21.76
CA ASN A 819 2.88 18.11 21.81
C ASN A 819 1.96 19.01 22.62
N ASN A 820 1.47 20.11 22.05
CA ASN A 820 0.09 20.62 22.24
C ASN A 820 -0.19 21.93 21.47
N TRP A 821 -1.12 21.85 20.51
CA TRP A 821 -1.74 23.02 19.87
C TRP A 821 -3.06 23.37 20.57
N TYR A 822 -3.34 24.66 20.78
CA TYR A 822 -4.62 25.11 21.36
C TYR A 822 -5.31 26.12 20.43
N GLY A 823 -6.58 25.86 20.10
CA GLY A 823 -7.44 26.81 19.39
C GLY A 823 -8.07 27.82 20.34
N GLU A 824 -8.10 29.10 19.96
CA GLU A 824 -8.61 30.19 20.83
C GLU A 824 -10.15 30.24 20.91
N TYR A 825 -10.89 29.39 20.19
CA TYR A 825 -12.35 29.28 20.29
C TYR A 825 -12.83 27.84 20.04
N VAL A 826 -13.19 27.13 21.12
CA VAL A 826 -13.94 25.87 21.05
C VAL A 826 -15.43 26.20 21.02
N PHE A 827 -16.05 26.14 19.84
CA PHE A 827 -17.51 25.99 19.75
C PHE A 827 -17.81 24.51 19.51
N ASN A 828 -18.41 23.88 20.53
CA ASN A 828 -19.13 22.61 20.37
C ASN A 828 -20.28 22.83 19.40
N ASP A 829 -20.11 22.42 18.14
CA ASP A 829 -21.15 21.80 17.29
C ASP A 829 -20.54 21.36 15.94
N ASP A 830 -20.37 20.03 15.79
CA ASP A 830 -20.42 19.24 14.55
C ASP A 830 -19.65 19.65 13.27
N LYS A 831 -18.65 20.55 13.31
CA LYS A 831 -17.80 20.82 12.13
C LYS A 831 -16.31 20.94 12.47
N ARG A 832 -15.60 19.84 12.18
CA ARG A 832 -14.15 19.63 12.00
C ARG A 832 -13.23 20.81 12.32
N SER A 833 -12.55 20.69 13.46
CA SER A 833 -11.12 21.02 13.56
C SER A 833 -10.45 19.80 14.18
N GLU A 834 -9.70 19.04 13.38
CA GLU A 834 -8.83 18.01 13.96
C GLU A 834 -7.62 18.71 14.59
N PRO A 835 -7.18 18.26 15.77
CA PRO A 835 -5.98 18.82 16.40
C PRO A 835 -4.74 18.45 15.56
N ILE A 836 -3.81 19.39 15.42
CA ILE A 836 -2.48 19.11 14.87
C ILE A 836 -1.76 18.19 15.88
N SER A 837 -1.52 16.92 15.53
CA SER A 837 -0.74 15.99 16.38
C SER A 837 0.71 15.92 15.91
N GLY A 838 1.67 16.28 16.77
CA GLY A 838 3.10 16.18 16.48
C GLY A 838 3.63 17.15 15.41
N ASN A 839 4.67 16.71 14.67
CA ASN A 839 5.36 17.47 13.60
C ASN A 839 4.73 17.31 12.20
N SER A 840 3.54 16.70 12.10
CA SER A 840 2.84 16.48 10.84
C SER A 840 1.33 16.45 11.09
N GLY A 841 0.58 17.31 10.40
CA GLY A 841 -0.88 17.36 10.50
C GLY A 841 -1.46 18.56 9.76
N TYR A 842 -2.69 18.42 9.27
CA TYR A 842 -3.38 19.47 8.53
C TYR A 842 -4.18 20.38 9.46
N LEU A 843 -3.95 21.70 9.35
CA LEU A 843 -4.83 22.71 9.92
C LEU A 843 -5.64 23.38 8.82
N LEU A 844 -6.93 23.06 8.78
CA LEU A 844 -7.88 23.80 7.98
C LEU A 844 -8.50 24.93 8.81
N SER A 845 -7.98 26.16 8.66
CA SER A 845 -8.58 27.35 9.26
C SER A 845 -9.81 27.78 8.45
N THR A 846 -10.97 27.19 8.79
CA THR A 846 -12.26 27.60 8.23
C THR A 846 -12.84 28.84 8.95
N TRP A 847 -12.68 28.93 10.29
CA TRP A 847 -13.30 29.99 11.11
C TRP A 847 -12.51 30.42 12.38
N SER A 848 -11.26 29.97 12.59
CA SER A 848 -10.52 30.22 13.84
C SER A 848 -9.01 30.47 13.67
N ASN A 849 -8.41 31.17 14.63
CA ASN A 849 -6.96 31.35 14.78
C ASN A 849 -6.35 30.13 15.49
N ALA A 850 -5.11 29.80 15.16
CA ALA A 850 -4.36 28.73 15.82
C ALA A 850 -3.13 29.30 16.54
N ASN A 851 -2.85 28.74 17.72
CA ASN A 851 -1.71 29.13 18.54
C ASN A 851 -0.98 27.86 18.99
N ARG A 852 0.36 27.90 18.93
CA ARG A 852 1.22 26.93 19.62
C ARG A 852 2.14 27.70 20.54
N ASN A 853 2.26 27.25 21.78
CA ASN A 853 3.26 27.75 22.72
C ASN A 853 4.26 26.63 22.99
N PHE A 854 5.51 26.99 23.22
CA PHE A 854 6.60 26.08 23.54
C PHE A 854 7.53 26.73 24.59
N THR A 855 8.53 25.99 25.07
CA THR A 855 9.48 26.48 26.07
C THR A 855 10.30 27.66 25.55
N ALA A 856 10.58 28.64 26.41
CA ALA A 856 11.30 29.85 26.05
C ALA A 856 12.66 29.53 25.42
N GLN A 857 12.93 30.04 24.21
CA GLN A 857 14.25 30.00 23.61
C GLN A 857 14.80 31.41 23.39
N SER A 858 16.11 31.62 23.65
CA SER A 858 16.80 32.89 23.40
C SER A 858 18.22 32.73 22.86
N LYS A 859 18.57 31.52 22.40
CA LYS A 859 19.92 31.16 21.95
C LYS A 859 19.84 30.20 20.76
N GLY A 860 20.83 30.26 19.88
CA GLY A 860 20.86 29.44 18.67
C GLY A 860 20.20 30.11 17.46
N ILE A 861 20.10 29.33 16.38
CA ILE A 861 19.28 29.63 15.22
C ILE A 861 17.99 28.84 15.38
N VAL A 862 16.83 29.51 15.31
CA VAL A 862 15.53 28.86 15.44
C VAL A 862 14.76 29.03 14.15
N THR A 863 14.41 27.93 13.50
CA THR A 863 13.70 27.94 12.21
C THR A 863 12.30 27.39 12.40
N ALA A 864 11.29 28.21 12.12
CA ALA A 864 9.90 27.78 12.05
C ALA A 864 9.47 27.71 10.59
N SER A 865 9.08 26.52 10.12
CA SER A 865 8.62 26.32 8.75
C SER A 865 7.25 25.66 8.69
N PHE A 866 6.52 25.92 7.62
CA PHE A 866 5.22 25.30 7.34
C PHE A 866 4.88 25.44 5.86
N ASP A 867 4.00 24.56 5.41
CA ASP A 867 3.37 24.66 4.10
C ASP A 867 2.05 25.41 4.22
N PHE A 868 1.80 26.31 3.28
CA PHE A 868 0.66 27.21 3.26
C PHE A 868 -0.08 27.14 1.94
N LEU A 869 -1.40 27.01 2.00
CA LEU A 869 -2.28 27.07 0.83
C LEU A 869 -3.48 27.97 1.14
N GLU A 870 -3.75 28.91 0.22
CA GLU A 870 -5.01 29.63 0.16
C GLU A 870 -5.94 29.00 -0.87
N TYR A 871 -7.12 28.57 -0.44
CA TYR A 871 -8.11 27.87 -1.28
C TYR A 871 -9.53 28.40 -1.01
N GLY A 872 -10.38 28.58 -2.03
CA GLY A 872 -11.79 28.95 -1.83
C GLY A 872 -12.44 29.77 -2.95
N ASP A 873 -13.46 30.57 -2.60
CA ASP A 873 -14.23 31.37 -3.55
C ASP A 873 -13.43 32.59 -4.04
N ASN A 874 -13.16 32.63 -5.35
CA ASN A 874 -12.40 33.67 -6.04
C ASN A 874 -12.98 35.09 -5.88
N ASN A 875 -14.20 35.28 -5.34
CA ASN A 875 -14.77 36.61 -5.11
C ASN A 875 -14.52 37.18 -3.71
N LYS A 876 -13.82 36.44 -2.84
CA LYS A 876 -13.55 36.87 -1.46
C LYS A 876 -12.08 37.22 -1.27
N ILE A 877 -11.82 38.32 -0.56
CA ILE A 877 -10.47 38.78 -0.20
C ILE A 877 -10.25 38.49 1.28
N GLY A 878 -9.10 37.90 1.62
CA GLY A 878 -8.66 37.70 2.99
C GLY A 878 -7.14 37.60 3.08
N SER A 879 -6.60 37.72 4.29
CA SER A 879 -5.17 37.55 4.56
C SER A 879 -4.92 36.47 5.62
N ALA A 880 -3.72 35.89 5.56
CA ALA A 880 -3.14 35.05 6.61
C ALA A 880 -1.98 35.81 7.26
N GLU A 881 -1.88 35.74 8.58
CA GLU A 881 -0.70 36.24 9.32
C GLU A 881 -0.03 35.09 10.08
N PHE A 882 1.29 35.06 9.99
CA PHE A 882 2.17 34.09 10.62
C PHE A 882 3.04 34.84 11.63
N ILE A 883 2.80 34.62 12.92
CA ILE A 883 3.39 35.46 13.96
C ILE A 883 4.22 34.61 14.92
N LEU A 884 5.54 34.83 14.92
CA LEU A 884 6.42 34.36 15.98
C LEU A 884 6.29 35.31 17.17
N ARG A 885 6.06 34.75 18.37
CA ARG A 885 5.85 35.52 19.60
C ARG A 885 6.85 35.12 20.67
N GLY A 886 7.33 36.11 21.43
CA GLY A 886 8.23 35.91 22.55
C GLY A 886 7.84 36.71 23.78
N THR A 887 8.35 36.33 24.94
CA THR A 887 8.11 37.05 26.20
C THR A 887 9.25 38.01 26.51
N ASN A 888 8.91 39.23 26.93
CA ASN A 888 9.88 40.20 27.45
C ASN A 888 10.25 39.90 28.92
N ALA A 889 11.09 40.74 29.53
CA ALA A 889 11.56 40.57 30.91
C ALA A 889 10.44 40.56 31.97
N ASP A 890 9.26 41.13 31.66
CA ASP A 890 8.08 41.16 32.54
C ASP A 890 7.12 39.97 32.27
N ASN A 891 7.55 38.97 31.48
CA ASN A 891 6.74 37.85 30.99
C ASN A 891 5.52 38.26 30.13
N GLU A 892 5.51 39.46 29.55
CA GLU A 892 4.48 39.86 28.58
C GLU A 892 4.80 39.28 27.20
N LEU A 893 3.80 38.63 26.56
CA LEU A 893 3.93 38.10 25.21
C LEU A 893 3.89 39.24 24.16
N LYS A 894 4.91 39.33 23.31
CA LYS A 894 5.08 40.32 22.23
C LYS A 894 5.27 39.63 20.88
N GLU A 895 4.86 40.30 19.81
CA GLU A 895 5.18 39.87 18.44
C GLU A 895 6.68 40.09 18.18
N MET A 896 7.38 39.05 17.74
CA MET A 896 8.79 39.12 17.34
C MET A 896 8.89 39.35 15.83
N ILE A 897 8.26 38.48 15.05
CA ILE A 897 8.20 38.56 13.58
C ILE A 897 6.78 38.22 13.14
N LYS A 898 6.27 38.97 12.15
CA LYS A 898 4.97 38.74 11.51
C LYS A 898 5.11 38.71 10.01
N VAL A 899 4.77 37.58 9.38
CA VAL A 899 4.67 37.44 7.93
C VAL A 899 3.19 37.53 7.54
N ILE A 900 2.89 38.31 6.50
CA ILE A 900 1.52 38.52 6.01
C ILE A 900 1.43 38.01 4.58
N ALA A 901 0.46 37.14 4.32
CA ALA A 901 0.09 36.68 2.99
C ALA A 901 -1.31 37.21 2.69
N GLU A 902 -1.41 38.12 1.72
CA GLU A 902 -2.68 38.71 1.28
C GLU A 902 -2.84 38.44 -0.21
N ARG A 903 -4.03 38.00 -0.59
CA ARG A 903 -4.35 37.65 -1.97
C ARG A 903 -4.04 38.80 -2.93
N ASP A 904 -3.46 38.45 -4.08
CA ASP A 904 -3.05 39.39 -5.15
C ASP A 904 -2.01 40.44 -4.69
N GLN A 905 -1.37 40.23 -3.53
CA GLN A 905 -0.28 41.05 -3.05
C GLN A 905 0.97 40.22 -2.78
N THR A 906 2.12 40.90 -2.74
CA THR A 906 3.37 40.27 -2.31
C THR A 906 3.28 39.85 -0.85
N PHE A 907 3.94 38.75 -0.49
CA PHE A 907 4.19 38.43 0.92
C PHE A 907 4.91 39.58 1.61
N LYS A 908 4.66 39.80 2.91
CA LYS A 908 5.26 40.92 3.68
C LYS A 908 5.81 40.47 5.02
N ILE A 909 6.87 41.12 5.52
CA ILE A 909 7.29 41.09 6.93
C ILE A 909 6.86 42.42 7.57
N GLY A 910 5.88 42.37 8.47
CA GLY A 910 5.15 43.56 8.90
C GLY A 910 4.55 44.27 7.68
N ASP A 911 4.96 45.52 7.43
CA ASP A 911 4.47 46.33 6.31
C ASP A 911 5.40 46.30 5.06
N LYS A 912 6.50 45.54 5.08
CA LYS A 912 7.50 45.50 4.00
C LYS A 912 7.37 44.25 3.13
N SER A 913 7.37 44.39 1.80
CA SER A 913 7.33 43.25 0.87
C SER A 913 8.56 42.34 0.93
N ILE A 914 8.34 41.04 0.77
CA ILE A 914 9.34 39.98 0.63
C ILE A 914 9.49 39.70 -0.86
N GLY A 915 10.45 40.37 -1.50
CA GLY A 915 10.60 40.33 -2.95
C GLY A 915 9.32 40.68 -3.71
N ASP A 916 9.20 40.16 -4.92
CA ASP A 916 8.08 40.40 -5.84
C ASP A 916 7.10 39.20 -5.93
N LEU A 917 7.26 38.19 -5.06
CA LEU A 917 6.43 36.98 -5.07
C LEU A 917 5.01 37.30 -4.58
N VAL A 918 4.04 37.19 -5.47
CA VAL A 918 2.61 37.41 -5.20
C VAL A 918 1.95 36.09 -4.78
N LEU A 919 1.05 36.17 -3.80
CA LEU A 919 0.24 35.03 -3.38
C LEU A 919 -0.79 34.67 -4.46
N ASP A 920 -0.67 33.46 -5.00
CA ASP A 920 -1.61 32.82 -5.91
C ASP A 920 -2.50 31.82 -5.16
N MET A 921 -3.75 31.72 -5.60
CA MET A 921 -4.68 30.73 -5.05
C MET A 921 -4.36 29.34 -5.59
N ASP A 922 -4.70 28.31 -4.82
CA ASP A 922 -4.53 26.90 -5.21
C ASP A 922 -3.06 26.47 -5.42
N VAL A 923 -2.10 27.33 -5.05
CA VAL A 923 -0.66 27.06 -5.02
C VAL A 923 -0.23 26.85 -3.56
N TRP A 924 0.50 25.77 -3.32
CA TRP A 924 1.16 25.56 -2.02
C TRP A 924 2.47 26.35 -1.96
N TYR A 925 2.74 26.95 -0.81
CA TYR A 925 3.95 27.68 -0.51
C TYR A 925 4.65 27.06 0.69
N ASN A 926 5.96 26.82 0.58
CA ASN A 926 6.80 26.63 1.75
C ASN A 926 7.17 28.00 2.33
N VAL A 927 6.86 28.22 3.60
CA VAL A 927 7.24 29.45 4.32
C VAL A 927 8.15 29.06 5.47
N SER A 928 9.30 29.72 5.57
CA SER A 928 10.28 29.52 6.63
C SER A 928 10.66 30.85 7.28
N ILE A 929 10.72 30.89 8.61
CA ILE A 929 11.15 32.03 9.41
C ILE A 929 12.28 31.55 10.32
N GLU A 930 13.50 31.99 10.03
CA GLU A 930 14.71 31.70 10.79
C GLU A 930 15.06 32.89 11.69
N LEU A 931 15.16 32.67 13.00
CA LEU A 931 15.61 33.65 14.00
C LEU A 931 17.02 33.31 14.45
N ASN A 932 17.98 34.17 14.12
CA ASN A 932 19.35 34.03 14.59
C ASN A 932 19.55 34.87 15.86
N PHE A 933 19.52 34.22 17.03
CA PHE A 933 19.68 34.91 18.33
C PHE A 933 21.10 35.43 18.57
N PHE A 934 22.10 35.00 17.78
CA PHE A 934 23.45 35.55 17.86
C PHE A 934 23.49 36.94 17.24
N THR A 935 22.99 37.07 16.02
CA THR A 935 23.05 38.32 15.23
C THR A 935 21.88 39.25 15.51
N GLY A 936 20.74 38.73 15.97
CA GLY A 936 19.48 39.49 16.06
C GLY A 936 18.79 39.67 14.72
N LYS A 937 19.18 38.90 13.70
CA LYS A 937 18.59 38.90 12.35
C LYS A 937 17.57 37.79 12.22
N ALA A 938 16.46 38.10 11.56
CA ALA A 938 15.46 37.15 11.13
C ALA A 938 15.46 37.06 9.61
N LYS A 939 15.58 35.86 9.06
CA LYS A 939 15.44 35.59 7.63
C LYS A 939 14.09 34.93 7.38
N VAL A 940 13.33 35.47 6.44
CA VAL A 940 12.07 34.88 5.98
C VAL A 940 12.24 34.46 4.54
N SER A 941 11.91 33.21 4.26
CA SER A 941 11.93 32.64 2.93
C SER A 941 10.55 32.10 2.56
N VAL A 942 10.11 32.40 1.34
CA VAL A 942 8.83 31.94 0.80
C VAL A 942 9.06 31.38 -0.60
N TYR A 943 8.71 30.12 -0.80
CA TYR A 943 8.86 29.45 -2.07
C TYR A 943 7.56 28.77 -2.48
N PRO A 944 7.03 29.01 -3.70
CA PRO A 944 5.93 28.21 -4.22
C PRO A 944 6.43 26.80 -4.54
N TYR A 945 5.57 25.81 -4.42
CA TYR A 945 5.84 24.47 -4.94
C TYR A 945 5.46 24.40 -6.42
N THR A 946 6.32 23.81 -7.25
CA THR A 946 6.06 23.67 -8.70
C THR A 946 5.32 22.40 -9.02
N GLU A 947 5.69 21.28 -8.38
CA GLU A 947 5.16 19.94 -8.65
C GLU A 947 5.21 19.10 -7.37
N TYR A 948 4.37 18.07 -7.29
CA TYR A 948 4.47 17.05 -6.24
C TYR A 948 5.25 15.86 -6.79
N ASP A 949 6.44 15.59 -6.24
CA ASP A 949 7.21 14.39 -6.55
C ASP A 949 6.59 13.19 -5.82
N SER A 950 5.75 12.47 -6.56
CA SER A 950 5.08 11.28 -6.06
C SER A 950 6.02 10.10 -5.76
N ALA A 951 7.27 10.12 -6.25
CA ALA A 951 8.24 9.06 -6.00
C ALA A 951 8.95 9.22 -4.65
N GLU A 952 9.19 10.46 -4.23
CA GLU A 952 9.78 10.77 -2.92
C GLU A 952 8.74 11.17 -1.86
N GLY A 953 7.50 11.38 -2.27
CA GLY A 953 6.42 11.85 -1.39
C GLY A 953 6.60 13.29 -0.93
N LYS A 954 7.31 14.13 -1.71
CA LYS A 954 7.66 15.51 -1.36
C LYS A 954 7.22 16.49 -2.45
N TYR A 955 6.90 17.71 -2.07
CA TYR A 955 6.69 18.78 -3.04
C TYR A 955 8.04 19.38 -3.47
N ILE A 956 8.23 19.60 -4.78
CA ILE A 956 9.43 20.21 -5.34
C ILE A 956 9.33 21.73 -5.17
N ILE A 957 10.27 22.30 -4.41
CA ILE A 957 10.36 23.73 -4.15
C ILE A 957 10.82 24.45 -5.43
N SER A 958 10.09 25.49 -5.85
CA SER A 958 10.45 26.32 -7.00
C SER A 958 11.76 27.06 -6.78
N GLU A 959 12.55 27.28 -7.84
CA GLU A 959 13.66 28.24 -7.81
C GLU A 959 13.17 29.70 -7.74
N ASN A 960 11.89 29.97 -8.06
CA ASN A 960 11.29 31.31 -8.07
C ASN A 960 10.73 31.73 -6.70
N GLY A 961 11.51 31.60 -5.65
CA GLY A 961 11.14 32.08 -4.31
C GLY A 961 11.49 33.54 -4.06
N ALA A 962 11.13 34.01 -2.88
CA ALA A 962 11.52 35.30 -2.36
C ALA A 962 12.03 35.18 -0.92
N GLU A 963 13.10 35.91 -0.62
CA GLU A 963 13.68 35.96 0.72
C GLU A 963 13.85 37.42 1.16
N ALA A 964 13.72 37.67 2.46
CA ALA A 964 14.03 38.96 3.05
C ALA A 964 14.54 38.82 4.48
N GLU A 965 15.42 39.73 4.87
CA GLU A 965 15.95 39.81 6.24
C GLU A 965 15.43 41.05 6.97
N THR A 966 15.22 40.90 8.29
CA THR A 966 14.90 42.02 9.18
C THR A 966 15.57 41.83 10.54
N ASP A 967 15.69 42.90 11.32
CA ASP A 967 16.08 42.81 12.72
C ASP A 967 14.90 42.34 13.58
N PHE A 968 15.19 41.59 14.64
CA PHE A 968 14.26 41.28 15.72
C PHE A 968 14.88 41.55 17.10
N ASP A 969 14.04 41.77 18.11
CA ASP A 969 14.53 41.98 19.48
C ASP A 969 14.92 40.65 20.13
N LYS A 970 16.22 40.35 20.11
CA LYS A 970 16.79 39.14 20.72
C LYS A 970 16.72 39.11 22.25
N SER A 971 16.27 40.18 22.92
CA SER A 971 15.97 40.14 24.35
C SER A 971 14.67 39.39 24.66
N TYR A 972 13.82 39.15 23.66
CA TYR A 972 12.59 38.38 23.82
C TYR A 972 12.88 36.88 23.75
N LEU A 973 12.33 36.15 24.70
CA LEU A 973 12.37 34.69 24.73
C LEU A 973 11.28 34.15 23.80
N LEU A 974 11.62 33.55 22.66
CA LEU A 974 10.64 32.95 21.75
C LEU A 974 9.83 31.89 22.48
N ARG A 975 8.50 31.99 22.40
CA ARG A 975 7.54 31.21 23.21
C ARG A 975 6.43 30.59 22.41
N GLY A 976 6.24 30.97 21.14
CA GLY A 976 5.16 30.38 20.36
C GLY A 976 4.97 30.95 18.96
N ILE A 977 4.09 30.29 18.21
CA ILE A 977 3.67 30.64 16.85
C ILE A 977 2.16 30.89 16.88
N ARG A 978 1.70 31.85 16.08
CA ARG A 978 0.28 32.13 15.84
C ARG A 978 -0.02 32.21 14.36
N PHE A 979 -1.06 31.51 13.94
CA PHE A 979 -1.69 31.66 12.63
C PHE A 979 -2.99 32.45 12.79
N VAL A 980 -3.09 33.59 12.14
CA VAL A 980 -4.28 34.45 12.13
C VAL A 980 -4.91 34.41 10.75
N ARG A 981 -6.23 34.25 10.71
CA ARG A 981 -6.99 34.41 9.47
C ARG A 981 -7.84 35.67 9.53
N ASN A 982 -7.66 36.54 8.56
CA ASN A 982 -8.45 37.76 8.39
C ASN A 982 -9.36 37.63 7.16
N GLY A 983 -10.59 37.13 7.38
CA GLY A 983 -11.67 37.12 6.38
C GLY A 983 -11.54 36.14 5.20
N GLY A 984 -12.50 36.24 4.28
CA GLY A 984 -12.36 35.85 2.86
C GLY A 984 -12.43 34.37 2.47
N THR A 985 -11.31 33.67 2.59
CA THR A 985 -11.01 32.38 1.94
C THR A 985 -10.52 31.35 2.96
N MET A 986 -10.45 30.07 2.63
CA MET A 986 -9.93 29.05 3.55
C MET A 986 -8.40 29.04 3.49
N LYS A 987 -7.77 28.83 4.65
CA LYS A 987 -6.31 28.73 4.76
C LYS A 987 -5.95 27.35 5.28
N TYR A 988 -5.10 26.65 4.55
CA TYR A 988 -4.54 25.37 4.91
C TYR A 988 -3.10 25.58 5.35
N TYR A 989 -2.75 24.97 6.48
CA TYR A 989 -1.38 24.90 6.96
C TYR A 989 -1.04 23.43 7.16
N ASP A 990 0.12 23.00 6.66
CA ASP A 990 0.60 21.62 6.77
C ASP A 990 2.11 21.62 7.07
N ASN A 991 2.66 20.46 7.45
CA ASN A 991 4.10 20.26 7.71
C ASN A 991 4.72 21.31 8.65
N VAL A 992 3.95 21.77 9.66
CA VAL A 992 4.41 22.81 10.59
C VAL A 992 5.51 22.25 11.48
N SER A 993 6.73 22.74 11.27
CA SER A 993 7.92 22.34 12.01
C SER A 993 8.57 23.54 12.70
N VAL A 994 9.23 23.27 13.82
CA VAL A 994 10.14 24.22 14.46
C VAL A 994 11.40 23.45 14.81
N SER A 995 12.54 23.88 14.29
CA SER A 995 13.85 23.38 14.66
C SER A 995 14.64 24.46 15.37
N ALA A 996 15.54 24.04 16.26
CA ALA A 996 16.50 24.92 16.90
C ALA A 996 17.89 24.30 16.73
N GLU A 997 18.78 25.03 16.07
CA GLU A 997 20.16 24.64 15.87
C GLU A 997 21.07 25.47 16.79
N ARG A 998 21.96 24.80 17.52
CA ARG A 998 23.13 25.46 18.12
C ARG A 998 24.30 25.23 17.18
N ASN A 999 24.95 26.31 16.75
CA ASN A 999 25.94 26.20 15.68
C ASN A 999 27.10 25.22 15.91
N GLU A 1000 27.70 24.96 17.07
CA GLU A 1000 29.13 24.55 17.14
C GLU A 1000 30.08 25.47 16.37
N SER A 1001 31.33 25.47 16.82
CA SER A 1001 32.40 26.15 16.11
C SER A 1001 32.64 25.46 14.76
N TYR A 1002 33.06 26.20 13.74
CA TYR A 1002 33.36 25.62 12.43
C TYR A 1002 34.44 26.41 11.68
N VAL A 1003 35.05 25.76 10.69
CA VAL A 1003 35.98 26.34 9.71
C VAL A 1003 35.57 25.80 8.35
N LYS A 1004 35.24 26.66 7.38
CA LYS A 1004 34.84 26.27 6.02
C LYS A 1004 35.52 27.15 4.97
N GLU A 1005 35.82 26.58 3.80
CA GLU A 1005 36.27 27.35 2.63
C GLU A 1005 35.05 27.80 1.83
N ASN A 1006 35.01 29.08 1.44
CA ASN A 1006 33.94 29.65 0.65
C ASN A 1006 34.51 30.64 -0.37
N ASN A 1007 34.44 30.30 -1.65
CA ASN A 1007 34.89 31.13 -2.77
C ASN A 1007 36.33 31.68 -2.63
N GLY A 1008 37.26 30.87 -2.14
CA GLY A 1008 38.67 31.22 -1.97
C GLY A 1008 39.00 31.99 -0.69
N LYS A 1009 38.05 32.06 0.25
CA LYS A 1009 38.22 32.62 1.60
C LYS A 1009 37.84 31.61 2.67
N MET A 1010 38.31 31.85 3.88
CA MET A 1010 38.02 31.03 5.04
C MET A 1010 36.99 31.71 5.91
N ASP A 1011 35.85 31.06 6.11
CA ASP A 1011 34.81 31.46 7.06
C ASP A 1011 34.97 30.62 8.33
N VAL A 1012 35.16 31.31 9.46
CA VAL A 1012 35.41 30.66 10.75
C VAL A 1012 34.48 31.22 11.81
N PHE A 1013 33.88 30.35 12.61
CA PHE A 1013 33.03 30.71 13.74
C PHE A 1013 33.46 29.93 14.97
N ALA A 1014 33.54 30.59 16.13
CA ALA A 1014 33.92 29.94 17.39
C ALA A 1014 32.89 30.18 18.49
N MET A 1015 32.45 29.12 19.16
CA MET A 1015 31.52 29.20 20.29
C MET A 1015 32.17 29.60 21.63
N GLU A 1016 33.49 29.70 21.66
CA GLU A 1016 34.28 30.21 22.77
C GLU A 1016 35.52 30.94 22.24
N ASP A 1017 36.23 31.68 23.09
CA ASP A 1017 37.47 32.34 22.70
C ASP A 1017 38.47 31.28 22.21
N ALA A 1018 38.90 31.42 20.96
CA ALA A 1018 39.66 30.40 20.27
C ALA A 1018 40.77 30.99 19.42
N LYS A 1019 41.62 30.10 18.91
CA LYS A 1019 42.69 30.42 17.98
C LYS A 1019 42.53 29.59 16.72
N ILE A 1020 42.68 30.26 15.60
CA ILE A 1020 42.75 29.65 14.27
C ILE A 1020 44.24 29.44 13.97
N TYR A 1021 44.63 28.21 13.68
CA TYR A 1021 45.98 27.87 13.23
C TYR A 1021 45.92 27.51 11.76
N VAL A 1022 46.80 28.11 10.95
CA VAL A 1022 46.94 27.76 9.53
C VAL A 1022 48.34 27.21 9.34
N ALA A 1023 48.46 25.95 8.93
CA ALA A 1023 49.71 25.23 8.74
C ALA A 1023 49.90 24.89 7.26
N TRP A 1024 51.06 25.22 6.68
CA TRP A 1024 51.38 24.93 5.28
C TRP A 1024 52.41 23.81 5.19
N TYR A 1025 52.25 22.95 4.21
CA TYR A 1025 53.14 21.82 3.94
C TYR A 1025 53.72 21.90 2.52
N ASP A 1026 54.95 21.43 2.36
CA ASP A 1026 55.51 21.19 1.04
C ASP A 1026 55.00 19.86 0.42
N LYS A 1027 55.35 19.63 -0.84
CA LYS A 1027 54.97 18.43 -1.62
C LYS A 1027 55.36 17.09 -0.99
N ASP A 1028 56.34 17.09 -0.07
CA ASP A 1028 56.83 15.89 0.60
C ASP A 1028 56.15 15.72 1.98
N GLY A 1029 55.16 16.57 2.29
CA GLY A 1029 54.38 16.55 3.53
C GLY A 1029 55.11 17.18 4.72
N VAL A 1030 56.18 17.95 4.49
CA VAL A 1030 56.94 18.61 5.57
C VAL A 1030 56.31 19.96 5.87
N LEU A 1031 56.05 20.23 7.16
CA LEU A 1031 55.52 21.52 7.63
C LEU A 1031 56.54 22.64 7.35
N ILE A 1032 56.12 23.63 6.56
CA ILE A 1032 56.98 24.76 6.12
C ILE A 1032 56.63 26.09 6.79
N ASN A 1033 55.39 26.30 7.24
CA ASN A 1033 54.99 27.50 7.98
C ASN A 1033 53.74 27.26 8.84
N VAL A 1034 53.56 28.05 9.92
CA VAL A 1034 52.31 28.11 10.71
C VAL A 1034 52.02 29.56 11.09
N GLU A 1035 50.79 30.00 10.88
CA GLU A 1035 50.28 31.29 11.35
C GLU A 1035 49.10 31.07 12.31
N THR A 1036 48.83 32.07 13.15
CA THR A 1036 47.78 31.99 14.18
C THR A 1036 47.00 33.29 14.25
N TYR A 1037 45.68 33.17 14.35
CA TYR A 1037 44.72 34.26 14.44
C TYR A 1037 43.84 34.05 15.66
N ASP A 1038 43.50 35.12 16.38
CA ASP A 1038 42.58 35.08 17.51
C ASP A 1038 41.15 35.30 17.02
N ILE A 1039 40.19 34.51 17.51
CA ILE A 1039 38.75 34.70 17.26
C ILE A 1039 38.03 34.67 18.60
N THR A 1040 37.19 35.70 18.84
CA THR A 1040 36.48 35.80 20.11
C THR A 1040 35.20 34.98 20.13
N GLN A 1041 34.72 34.63 21.31
CA GLN A 1041 33.51 33.85 21.50
C GLN A 1041 32.30 34.45 20.76
N ASN A 1042 31.65 33.61 19.96
CA ASN A 1042 30.51 33.91 19.09
C ASN A 1042 30.80 34.94 17.98
N GLU A 1043 32.08 35.13 17.64
CA GLU A 1043 32.50 35.92 16.49
C GLU A 1043 32.56 35.04 15.24
N GLU A 1044 32.15 35.61 14.11
CA GLU A 1044 32.35 35.02 12.79
C GLU A 1044 33.41 35.86 12.07
N MET A 1045 34.46 35.20 11.59
CA MET A 1045 35.61 35.82 10.96
C MET A 1045 35.78 35.24 9.55
N GLU A 1046 35.76 36.13 8.56
CA GLU A 1046 36.14 35.82 7.19
C GLU A 1046 37.56 36.34 6.94
N PHE A 1047 38.47 35.50 6.45
CA PHE A 1047 39.81 35.95 6.07
C PHE A 1047 40.35 35.23 4.82
N ASP A 1048 41.22 35.92 4.08
CA ASP A 1048 41.93 35.34 2.93
C ASP A 1048 43.03 34.40 3.43
N LEU A 1049 43.14 33.20 2.86
CA LEU A 1049 44.28 32.32 3.11
C LEU A 1049 45.58 33.01 2.70
N PRO A 1050 46.51 33.26 3.65
CA PRO A 1050 47.75 33.98 3.34
C PRO A 1050 48.57 33.25 2.29
N LYS A 1051 48.94 33.94 1.20
CA LYS A 1051 49.85 33.40 0.19
C LYS A 1051 51.29 33.43 0.71
N LEU A 1052 51.95 32.27 0.76
CA LEU A 1052 53.36 32.16 1.11
C LEU A 1052 54.22 33.02 0.16
N THR A 1053 54.99 33.94 0.72
CA THR A 1053 55.72 34.94 -0.06
C THR A 1053 56.99 34.38 -0.75
N ASN A 1054 57.41 33.14 -0.43
CA ASN A 1054 58.67 32.56 -0.95
C ASN A 1054 58.70 31.01 -1.06
N GLY A 1055 57.56 30.32 -1.14
CA GLY A 1055 57.52 28.85 -1.25
C GLY A 1055 56.33 28.35 -2.07
N VAL A 1056 56.52 27.26 -2.82
CA VAL A 1056 55.44 26.52 -3.49
C VAL A 1056 54.86 25.56 -2.44
N SER A 1057 53.79 25.96 -1.75
CA SER A 1057 52.97 25.00 -0.99
C SER A 1057 51.95 24.37 -1.91
N GLU A 1058 51.72 23.06 -1.75
CA GLU A 1058 50.63 22.32 -2.44
C GLU A 1058 49.48 21.99 -1.48
N LYS A 1059 49.59 22.35 -0.19
CA LYS A 1059 48.59 22.04 0.83
C LYS A 1059 48.68 23.00 2.03
N ALA A 1060 47.52 23.43 2.53
CA ALA A 1060 47.36 24.09 3.83
C ALA A 1060 46.32 23.35 4.69
N GLU A 1061 46.53 23.32 6.00
CA GLU A 1061 45.60 22.78 6.99
C GLU A 1061 45.21 23.88 7.98
N VAL A 1062 43.91 24.02 8.23
CA VAL A 1062 43.35 25.01 9.14
C VAL A 1062 42.70 24.32 10.33
N PHE A 1063 43.07 24.76 11.53
CA PHE A 1063 42.59 24.23 12.80
C PHE A 1063 41.96 25.34 13.62
N LEU A 1064 40.84 25.06 14.29
CA LEU A 1064 40.24 25.98 15.25
C LEU A 1064 40.22 25.35 16.63
N TRP A 1065 41.06 25.82 17.53
CA TRP A 1065 41.24 25.23 18.87
C TRP A 1065 40.96 26.27 19.95
N ASN A 1066 40.40 25.84 21.07
CA ASN A 1066 40.19 26.73 22.21
C ASN A 1066 41.51 27.07 22.92
N ASN A 1067 41.41 27.93 23.94
CA ASN A 1067 42.57 28.34 24.74
C ASN A 1067 43.25 27.20 25.53
N ASN A 1068 42.61 26.03 25.65
CA ASN A 1068 43.19 24.82 26.23
C ASN A 1068 43.85 23.90 25.20
N GLN A 1069 43.93 24.32 23.93
CA GLN A 1069 44.45 23.55 22.79
C GLN A 1069 43.61 22.30 22.45
N GLU A 1070 42.30 22.36 22.69
CA GLU A 1070 41.36 21.32 22.27
C GLU A 1070 40.67 21.76 20.96
N PRO A 1071 40.53 20.87 19.96
CA PRO A 1071 39.86 21.20 18.71
C PRO A 1071 38.38 21.46 18.93
N LEU A 1072 37.90 22.58 18.38
CA LEU A 1072 36.50 22.97 18.45
C LEU A 1072 35.68 22.51 17.24
N CYS A 1073 36.34 22.12 16.17
CA CYS A 1073 35.75 21.51 14.98
C CYS A 1073 36.79 20.64 14.26
N GLU A 1074 36.35 19.94 13.22
CA GLU A 1074 37.25 19.18 12.35
C GLU A 1074 38.24 20.10 11.61
N GLN A 1075 39.43 19.59 11.38
CA GLN A 1075 40.47 20.30 10.62
C GLN A 1075 40.08 20.42 9.14
N LEU A 1076 40.27 21.59 8.54
CA LEU A 1076 40.03 21.77 7.11
C LEU A 1076 41.35 21.67 6.34
N THR A 1077 41.38 20.82 5.32
CA THR A 1077 42.48 20.77 4.35
C THR A 1077 42.11 21.56 3.10
N VAL A 1078 43.02 22.42 2.64
CA VAL A 1078 42.89 23.20 1.41
C VAL A 1078 44.09 22.89 0.52
N GLU A 1079 43.82 22.45 -0.71
CA GLU A 1079 44.84 22.09 -1.73
C GLU A 1079 45.26 23.27 -2.60
#